data_AF-A0A6G3S153-F1
#
_entry.id   AF-A0A6G3S153-F1
#
_cell.length_a   1.000
_cell.length_b   1.000
_cell.length_c   1.000
_cell.angle_alpha   90.00
_cell.angle_beta   90.00
_cell.angle_gamma   90.00
#
_symmetry.space_group_name_H-M   'P 1'
#
loop_
_entity.id
_entity.type
_entity.pdbx_description
1 polymer ?
#
loop_
_entity_poly.entity_id
_entity_poly.type
_entity_poly.pdbx_seq_one_letter_code
_entity_poly.pdbx_strand_id
1 'polypeptide(L)'
;MREQNQFRFTLSFSLIDCARCGISRIRGVSCADCNASPAQWELDGQTARRRTAVQAAKEALEIVPSPLPAAASLALNDIQELIQRLQAWMPQFFAALHALSRGDENAVDDARSAAEAIAAEHYLLKETPRHRPWISIVARSEGCVACMVQMVHGYLCAMEATTSLEAQRQADTAQQQLDSAAERLAAFSDELNFMELLLSTDPLEGQLAHLLRQAMQQYSCDSVLDLNAAAERTLKELVGRAPAPGHSLGLQFSLQNLAMEVYSDGPRFRSLVADSFTLFSQDPERLSALASDPAFLPDVQAAVLELFDASVQAKNAARTPAFMRQAGRALVDLNASLVEGPGQITAIALLLAGGHKSRPYRKLRQEDATAVLKSARSHTTLRLLLHGFDLDLRNAQAHRMTRYVETGVTFETRTASSHVSRADLVDCALAACESSLGCLLGMLLALAQEGVGFDAGGYQALGVSADAMAAAMLTVQGCVDVVVHEDSDAWHVVLTAPPSQQLMTLVAGVGTLLPDFIKTMTLEAQGADRIRLLTGPTALLHAFSRGDVDGDNFGIATIRMYRTWTIDGTPCIDQATVRRWTAHQVGAVSPFGTEHNPVLRLRSLRALARELDDTALVEALTGEIRFARLGNDAGPSAIRSKQQMAVWAAAPVEWNQV
;
A
#
# COMPACT_ATOMS: atom_id res chain seq x y z
N MET A 1 2.13 15.59 -32.20
CA MET A 1 2.95 14.70 -33.06
C MET A 1 4.08 15.40 -33.86
N ARG A 2 4.49 16.64 -33.53
CA ARG A 2 5.60 17.35 -34.22
C ARG A 2 6.82 17.70 -33.35
N GLU A 3 6.86 17.27 -32.09
CA GLU A 3 7.98 17.56 -31.14
C GLU A 3 8.87 16.33 -30.84
N GLN A 4 8.77 15.23 -31.58
CA GLN A 4 9.51 13.98 -31.31
C GLN A 4 10.97 13.94 -31.82
N ASN A 5 11.55 15.08 -32.23
CA ASN A 5 12.88 15.11 -32.89
C ASN A 5 13.87 16.11 -32.27
N GLN A 6 13.84 16.34 -30.95
CA GLN A 6 14.74 17.33 -30.34
C GLN A 6 16.22 16.89 -30.27
N PHE A 7 16.53 15.59 -30.22
CA PHE A 7 17.89 15.11 -29.94
C PHE A 7 18.41 14.04 -30.92
N ARG A 8 18.34 14.32 -32.22
CA ARG A 8 18.94 13.45 -33.27
C ARG A 8 20.32 13.97 -33.68
N PHE A 9 21.33 13.10 -33.65
CA PHE A 9 22.62 13.33 -34.30
C PHE A 9 22.80 12.38 -35.49
N THR A 10 23.68 12.75 -36.43
CA THR A 10 23.91 11.98 -37.65
C THR A 10 25.39 11.65 -37.76
N LEU A 11 25.69 10.37 -38.01
CA LEU A 11 27.04 9.92 -38.29
C LEU A 11 27.22 9.70 -39.79
N SER A 12 28.37 10.13 -40.29
CA SER A 12 28.81 9.87 -41.66
C SER A 12 30.04 8.98 -41.66
N PHE A 13 30.12 8.13 -42.69
CA PHE A 13 31.18 7.16 -42.91
C PHE A 13 31.71 7.31 -44.34
N SER A 14 33.03 7.27 -44.48
CA SER A 14 33.66 7.37 -45.79
C SER A 14 33.55 6.05 -46.56
N LEU A 15 33.04 6.09 -47.80
CA LEU A 15 32.95 4.91 -48.66
C LEU A 15 34.14 4.84 -49.64
N ILE A 16 34.58 3.61 -49.94
CA ILE A 16 35.59 3.28 -50.96
C ILE A 16 35.16 2.03 -51.72
N ASP A 17 35.64 1.84 -52.95
CA ASP A 17 35.39 0.60 -53.68
C ASP A 17 36.33 -0.51 -53.25
N CYS A 18 35.80 -1.73 -53.10
CA CYS A 18 36.60 -2.88 -52.74
C CYS A 18 37.58 -3.24 -53.86
N ALA A 19 38.88 -3.25 -53.56
CA ALA A 19 39.93 -3.61 -54.52
C ALA A 19 39.80 -5.04 -55.10
N ARG A 20 39.03 -5.93 -54.46
CA ARG A 20 38.82 -7.32 -54.92
C ARG A 20 37.55 -7.51 -55.76
N CYS A 21 36.41 -6.98 -55.31
CA CYS A 21 35.10 -7.22 -55.96
C CYS A 21 34.43 -5.96 -56.54
N GLY A 22 35.03 -4.77 -56.37
CA GLY A 22 34.51 -3.50 -56.91
C GLY A 22 33.30 -2.90 -56.20
N ILE A 23 32.74 -3.57 -55.18
CA ILE A 23 31.58 -3.08 -54.43
C ILE A 23 32.01 -2.00 -53.42
N SER A 24 31.22 -0.93 -53.31
CA SER A 24 31.45 0.13 -52.32
C SER A 24 31.27 -0.39 -50.89
N ARG A 25 32.28 -0.15 -50.05
CA ARG A 25 32.31 -0.51 -48.62
C ARG A 25 32.79 0.66 -47.78
N ILE A 26 32.61 0.58 -46.47
CA ILE A 26 33.15 1.56 -45.53
C ILE A 26 34.68 1.43 -45.48
N ARG A 27 35.37 2.57 -45.57
CA ARG A 27 36.84 2.64 -45.47
C ARG A 27 37.31 2.07 -44.12
N GLY A 28 38.30 1.18 -44.15
CA GLY A 28 38.84 0.56 -42.94
C GLY A 28 38.01 -0.58 -42.35
N VAL A 29 36.94 -1.01 -43.03
CA VAL A 29 36.11 -2.16 -42.66
C VAL A 29 36.20 -3.24 -43.73
N SER A 30 36.19 -4.52 -43.33
CA SER A 30 36.20 -5.65 -44.27
C SER A 30 35.01 -5.59 -45.24
N CYS A 31 35.24 -6.00 -46.48
CA CYS A 31 34.16 -6.06 -47.49
C CYS A 31 33.10 -7.09 -47.10
N ALA A 32 31.82 -6.69 -47.03
CA ALA A 32 30.73 -7.60 -46.66
C ALA A 32 30.54 -8.76 -47.64
N ASP A 33 30.81 -8.56 -48.94
CA ASP A 33 30.58 -9.57 -49.97
C ASP A 33 31.72 -10.56 -50.16
N CYS A 34 32.97 -10.07 -50.23
CA CYS A 34 34.13 -10.91 -50.53
C CYS A 34 35.09 -11.11 -49.34
N ASN A 35 34.74 -10.56 -48.18
CA ASN A 35 35.49 -10.61 -46.93
C ASN A 35 36.97 -10.17 -47.05
N ALA A 36 37.28 -9.32 -48.03
CA ALA A 36 38.61 -8.75 -48.17
C ALA A 36 38.89 -7.81 -46.98
N SER A 37 39.96 -8.10 -46.25
CA SER A 37 40.42 -7.26 -45.13
C SER A 37 40.87 -5.88 -45.63
N PRO A 38 40.65 -4.81 -44.83
CA PRO A 38 41.14 -3.48 -45.14
C PRO A 38 42.68 -3.45 -45.15
N ALA A 39 43.27 -2.68 -46.05
CA ALA A 39 44.72 -2.44 -46.01
C ALA A 39 45.10 -1.60 -44.77
N GLN A 40 46.34 -1.74 -44.28
CA GLN A 40 46.80 -1.08 -43.04
C GLN A 40 46.71 0.46 -43.06
N TRP A 41 46.69 1.08 -44.24
CA TRP A 41 46.57 2.52 -44.43
C TRP A 41 45.11 3.00 -44.64
N GLU A 42 44.16 2.08 -44.76
CA GLU A 42 42.74 2.40 -44.91
C GLU A 42 42.14 2.80 -43.55
N LEU A 43 42.32 4.06 -43.17
CA LEU A 43 41.71 4.63 -41.98
C LEU A 43 40.67 5.67 -42.38
N ASP A 44 39.47 5.57 -41.81
CA ASP A 44 38.49 6.65 -41.89
C ASP A 44 38.88 7.74 -40.88
N GLY A 45 39.41 8.85 -41.40
CA GLY A 45 39.87 9.98 -40.58
C GLY A 45 38.76 10.60 -39.73
N GLN A 46 37.49 10.53 -40.16
CA GLN A 46 36.38 11.02 -39.34
C GLN A 46 36.12 10.09 -38.17
N THR A 47 36.11 8.78 -38.40
CA THR A 47 35.94 7.76 -37.35
C THR A 47 37.11 7.80 -36.35
N ALA A 48 38.35 7.95 -36.83
CA ALA A 48 39.52 8.08 -35.97
C ALA A 48 39.45 9.35 -35.08
N ARG A 49 39.04 10.49 -35.65
CA ARG A 49 38.85 11.74 -34.88
C ARG A 49 37.76 11.59 -33.81
N ARG A 50 36.60 11.01 -34.15
CA ARG A 50 35.52 10.78 -33.19
C ARG A 50 35.97 9.89 -32.04
N ARG A 51 36.71 8.82 -32.32
CA ARG A 51 37.26 7.92 -31.29
C ARG A 51 38.18 8.63 -30.32
N THR A 52 39.14 9.41 -30.84
CA THR A 52 40.03 10.19 -29.98
C THR A 52 39.23 11.21 -29.15
N ALA A 53 38.23 11.84 -29.75
CA ALA A 53 37.40 12.85 -29.12
C ALA A 53 36.51 12.32 -27.98
N VAL A 54 35.92 11.12 -28.14
CA VAL A 54 35.02 10.55 -27.13
C VAL A 54 35.73 9.76 -26.04
N GLN A 55 36.98 9.34 -26.25
CA GLN A 55 37.75 8.58 -25.29
C GLN A 55 37.88 9.32 -23.95
N ALA A 56 38.15 10.64 -23.97
CA ALA A 56 38.23 11.46 -22.77
C ALA A 56 36.90 11.51 -22.00
N ALA A 57 35.76 11.52 -22.69
CA ALA A 57 34.44 11.50 -22.07
C ALA A 57 34.12 10.12 -21.46
N LYS A 58 34.56 9.02 -22.08
CA LYS A 58 34.41 7.67 -21.50
C LYS A 58 35.27 7.49 -20.26
N GLU A 59 36.51 7.95 -20.29
CA GLU A 59 37.40 7.95 -19.11
C GLU A 59 36.80 8.78 -17.97
N ALA A 60 36.22 9.93 -18.27
CA ALA A 60 35.51 10.77 -17.29
C ALA A 60 34.33 10.07 -16.62
N LEU A 61 33.61 9.17 -17.31
CA LEU A 61 32.53 8.38 -16.68
C LEU A 61 33.03 7.38 -15.64
N GLU A 62 34.28 6.94 -15.75
CA GLU A 62 34.88 5.92 -14.88
C GLU A 62 35.63 6.54 -13.69
N ILE A 63 35.97 7.83 -13.75
CA ILE A 63 36.72 8.52 -12.71
C ILE A 63 35.78 8.92 -11.56
N VAL A 64 36.15 8.54 -10.34
CA VAL A 64 35.51 9.04 -9.12
C VAL A 64 35.84 10.53 -8.99
N PRO A 65 34.83 11.44 -8.94
CA PRO A 65 35.08 12.86 -8.80
C PRO A 65 35.84 13.18 -7.51
N SER A 66 36.77 14.14 -7.56
CA SER A 66 37.51 14.60 -6.38
C SER A 66 37.65 16.13 -6.39
N PRO A 67 37.33 16.85 -5.29
CA PRO A 67 36.85 16.32 -4.01
C PRO A 67 35.36 15.97 -4.07
N LEU A 68 34.98 14.93 -3.32
CA LEU A 68 33.60 14.58 -3.12
C LEU A 68 32.94 15.62 -2.21
N PRO A 69 31.74 16.14 -2.57
CA PRO A 69 30.91 16.83 -1.60
C PRO A 69 30.71 15.92 -0.40
N ALA A 70 30.75 16.46 0.83
CA ALA A 70 30.36 15.67 1.99
C ALA A 70 28.93 15.16 1.75
N ALA A 71 28.74 13.83 1.80
CA ALA A 71 27.44 13.21 1.57
C ALA A 71 26.49 13.65 2.70
N ALA A 72 25.71 14.69 2.45
CA ALA A 72 24.63 15.09 3.33
C ALA A 72 23.47 14.12 3.15
N SER A 73 22.66 13.92 4.21
CA SER A 73 21.37 13.27 4.04
C SER A 73 20.51 14.11 3.10
N LEU A 74 20.01 13.51 2.01
CA LEU A 74 19.13 14.21 1.08
C LEU A 74 17.84 14.63 1.78
N ALA A 75 17.49 15.90 1.64
CA ALA A 75 16.17 16.46 1.92
C ALA A 75 15.37 16.63 0.62
N LEU A 76 14.06 16.88 0.73
CA LEU A 76 13.17 17.09 -0.41
C LEU A 76 13.67 18.18 -1.39
N ASN A 77 14.26 19.25 -0.86
CA ASN A 77 14.81 20.33 -1.70
C ASN A 77 16.01 19.84 -2.54
N ASP A 78 16.87 19.00 -1.97
CA ASP A 78 18.04 18.48 -2.67
C ASP A 78 17.65 17.60 -3.86
N ILE A 79 16.51 16.89 -3.74
CA ILE A 79 15.91 16.09 -4.80
C ILE A 79 15.37 16.98 -5.93
N GLN A 80 14.69 18.08 -5.60
CA GLN A 80 14.23 19.04 -6.61
C GLN A 80 15.42 19.67 -7.33
N GLU A 81 16.48 20.03 -6.61
CA GLU A 81 17.71 20.54 -7.19
C GLU A 81 18.38 19.50 -8.10
N LEU A 82 18.43 18.22 -7.71
CA LEU A 82 18.92 17.14 -8.56
C LEU A 82 18.16 17.09 -9.89
N ILE A 83 16.82 17.10 -9.86
CA ILE A 83 16.00 17.06 -11.07
C ILE A 83 16.30 18.29 -11.96
N GLN A 84 16.41 19.48 -11.36
CA GLN A 84 16.75 20.70 -12.10
C GLN A 84 18.14 20.62 -12.75
N ARG A 85 19.14 20.09 -12.04
CA ARG A 85 20.48 19.87 -12.58
C ARG A 85 20.45 18.88 -13.75
N LEU A 86 19.75 17.75 -13.62
CA LEU A 86 19.59 16.77 -14.69
C LEU A 86 18.85 17.34 -15.91
N GLN A 87 17.80 18.14 -15.68
CA GLN A 87 17.05 18.80 -16.74
C GLN A 87 17.91 19.83 -17.51
N ALA A 88 18.77 20.57 -16.81
CA ALA A 88 19.71 21.51 -17.43
C ALA A 88 20.87 20.81 -18.15
N TRP A 89 21.32 19.67 -17.62
CA TRP A 89 22.42 18.87 -18.15
C TRP A 89 22.08 18.19 -19.49
N MET A 90 20.89 17.62 -19.62
CA MET A 90 20.53 16.78 -20.78
C MET A 90 20.67 17.50 -22.14
N PRO A 91 20.19 18.75 -22.33
CA PRO A 91 20.42 19.50 -23.56
C PRO A 91 21.90 19.77 -23.85
N GLN A 92 22.72 20.00 -22.82
CA GLN A 92 24.16 20.25 -22.97
C GLN A 92 24.88 19.02 -23.49
N PHE A 93 24.56 17.85 -22.94
CA PHE A 93 25.12 16.58 -23.40
C PHE A 93 24.80 16.31 -24.89
N PHE A 94 23.54 16.44 -25.29
CA PHE A 94 23.15 16.21 -26.68
C PHE A 94 23.72 17.27 -27.64
N ALA A 95 23.87 18.52 -27.21
CA ALA A 95 24.54 19.55 -27.99
C ALA A 95 26.02 19.20 -28.23
N ALA A 96 26.72 18.73 -27.19
CA ALA A 96 28.11 18.29 -27.29
C ALA A 96 28.26 17.08 -28.23
N LEU A 97 27.40 16.06 -28.11
CA LEU A 97 27.39 14.91 -29.04
C LEU A 97 27.16 15.33 -30.49
N HIS A 98 26.24 16.26 -30.72
CA HIS A 98 25.95 16.77 -32.06
C HIS A 98 27.14 17.53 -32.66
N ALA A 99 27.80 18.37 -31.86
CA ALA A 99 29.00 19.08 -32.28
C ALA A 99 30.18 18.12 -32.56
N LEU A 100 30.37 17.11 -31.71
CA LEU A 100 31.34 16.02 -31.94
C LEU A 100 31.06 15.24 -33.23
N SER A 101 29.79 14.97 -33.55
CA SER A 101 29.41 14.28 -34.78
C SER A 101 29.79 15.06 -36.05
N ARG A 102 29.90 16.38 -35.94
CA ARG A 102 30.32 17.30 -37.01
C ARG A 102 31.83 17.56 -37.04
N GLY A 103 32.57 17.03 -36.08
CA GLY A 103 34.02 17.19 -35.97
C GLY A 103 34.48 18.53 -35.40
N ASP A 104 33.68 19.15 -34.53
CA ASP A 104 34.10 20.33 -33.76
C ASP A 104 35.09 19.92 -32.66
N GLU A 105 36.30 20.45 -32.70
CA GLU A 105 37.36 20.14 -31.73
C GLU A 105 37.06 20.72 -30.34
N ASN A 106 36.30 21.82 -30.25
CA ASN A 106 35.94 22.42 -28.96
C ASN A 106 34.90 21.57 -28.20
N ALA A 107 34.15 20.72 -28.90
CA ALA A 107 33.10 19.89 -28.32
C ALA A 107 33.64 18.70 -27.49
N VAL A 108 34.95 18.42 -27.57
CA VAL A 108 35.61 17.38 -26.76
C VAL A 108 35.51 17.73 -25.27
N ASP A 109 35.82 18.98 -24.92
CA ASP A 109 35.77 19.44 -23.54
C ASP A 109 34.32 19.49 -23.02
N ASP A 110 33.37 19.90 -23.85
CA ASP A 110 31.95 19.92 -23.50
C ASP A 110 31.42 18.50 -23.22
N ALA A 111 31.76 17.52 -24.08
CA ALA A 111 31.34 16.13 -23.89
C ALA A 111 31.99 15.49 -22.66
N ARG A 112 33.27 15.79 -22.40
CA ARG A 112 33.96 15.38 -21.17
C ARG A 112 33.29 15.99 -19.94
N SER A 113 33.04 17.29 -19.92
CA SER A 113 32.41 17.97 -18.79
C SER A 113 31.00 17.42 -18.53
N ALA A 114 30.22 17.14 -19.57
CA ALA A 114 28.92 16.50 -19.43
C ALA A 114 29.03 15.07 -18.85
N ALA A 115 30.02 14.28 -19.26
CA ALA A 115 30.28 12.96 -18.68
C ALA A 115 30.70 13.04 -17.20
N GLU A 116 31.60 13.97 -16.85
CA GLU A 116 32.03 14.21 -15.46
C GLU A 116 30.84 14.61 -14.57
N ALA A 117 29.96 15.48 -15.08
CA ALA A 117 28.79 15.96 -14.33
C ALA A 117 27.83 14.80 -13.99
N ILE A 118 27.48 13.95 -14.96
CA ILE A 118 26.56 12.83 -14.68
C ILE A 118 27.21 11.74 -13.82
N ALA A 119 28.52 11.51 -13.97
CA ALA A 119 29.27 10.60 -13.10
C ALA A 119 29.31 11.11 -11.66
N ALA A 120 29.43 12.43 -11.47
CA ALA A 120 29.38 13.06 -10.16
C ALA A 120 28.02 12.91 -9.49
N GLU A 121 26.91 13.11 -10.21
CA GLU A 121 25.57 12.85 -9.67
C GLU A 121 25.36 11.37 -9.32
N HIS A 122 25.83 10.45 -10.18
CA HIS A 122 25.75 9.02 -9.90
C HIS A 122 26.49 8.64 -8.62
N TYR A 123 27.70 9.17 -8.46
CA TYR A 123 28.52 8.92 -7.28
C TYR A 123 27.92 9.56 -6.02
N LEU A 124 27.44 10.81 -6.11
CA LEU A 124 26.79 11.50 -5.00
C LEU A 124 25.60 10.69 -4.47
N LEU A 125 24.73 10.21 -5.36
CA LEU A 125 23.57 9.39 -4.99
C LEU A 125 23.98 8.05 -4.37
N LYS A 126 25.03 7.42 -4.90
CA LYS A 126 25.53 6.14 -4.40
C LYS A 126 26.09 6.24 -2.97
N GLU A 127 26.77 7.33 -2.66
CA GLU A 127 27.34 7.60 -1.33
C GLU A 127 26.36 8.28 -0.38
N THR A 128 25.18 8.70 -0.85
CA THR A 128 24.18 9.34 0.01
C THR A 128 23.67 8.35 1.07
N PRO A 129 23.68 8.72 2.36
CA PRO A 129 23.07 7.92 3.40
C PRO A 129 21.59 7.65 3.12
N ARG A 130 21.19 6.37 3.19
CA ARG A 130 19.80 5.94 2.99
C ARG A 130 19.04 6.03 4.32
N HIS A 131 18.59 7.24 4.66
CA HIS A 131 17.79 7.50 5.86
C HIS A 131 16.30 7.57 5.52
N ARG A 132 15.45 7.04 6.41
CA ARG A 132 13.99 7.20 6.32
C ARG A 132 13.60 8.66 6.54
N PRO A 133 12.58 9.19 5.82
CA PRO A 133 11.71 8.52 4.87
C PRO A 133 12.24 8.48 3.42
N TRP A 134 13.50 8.86 3.18
CA TRP A 134 14.01 9.12 1.84
C TRP A 134 14.58 7.90 1.12
N ILE A 135 14.56 6.71 1.74
CA ILE A 135 15.20 5.50 1.21
C ILE A 135 14.74 5.20 -0.22
N SER A 136 13.42 5.12 -0.45
CA SER A 136 12.84 4.80 -1.75
C SER A 136 13.20 5.83 -2.81
N ILE A 137 13.12 7.12 -2.45
CA ILE A 137 13.45 8.26 -3.30
C ILE A 137 14.91 8.22 -3.73
N VAL A 138 15.84 8.02 -2.80
CA VAL A 138 17.27 7.92 -3.12
C VAL A 138 17.53 6.72 -4.04
N ALA A 139 16.96 5.54 -3.75
CA ALA A 139 17.12 4.36 -4.58
C ALA A 139 16.57 4.55 -6.01
N ARG A 140 15.42 5.22 -6.17
CA ARG A 140 14.86 5.51 -7.50
C ARG A 140 15.68 6.53 -8.26
N SER A 141 16.17 7.57 -7.57
CA SER A 141 17.03 8.60 -8.15
C SER A 141 18.36 7.98 -8.62
N GLU A 142 18.97 7.13 -7.78
CA GLU A 142 20.16 6.34 -8.13
C GLU A 142 19.91 5.47 -9.37
N GLY A 143 18.79 4.76 -9.42
CA GLY A 143 18.41 3.94 -10.56
C GLY A 143 18.17 4.75 -11.86
N CYS A 144 17.57 5.94 -11.75
CA CYS A 144 17.37 6.84 -12.88
C CYS A 144 18.71 7.35 -13.43
N VAL A 145 19.57 7.89 -12.57
CA VAL A 145 20.90 8.40 -12.95
C VAL A 145 21.78 7.27 -13.48
N ALA A 146 21.70 6.06 -12.94
CA ALA A 146 22.40 4.90 -13.48
C ALA A 146 21.98 4.59 -14.93
N CYS A 147 20.69 4.66 -15.26
CA CYS A 147 20.21 4.52 -16.65
C CYS A 147 20.76 5.65 -17.53
N MET A 148 20.82 6.90 -17.02
CA MET A 148 21.40 8.03 -17.76
C MET A 148 22.90 7.85 -18.01
N VAL A 149 23.68 7.33 -17.06
CA VAL A 149 25.10 6.98 -17.26
C VAL A 149 25.25 5.92 -18.36
N GLN A 150 24.42 4.88 -18.33
CA GLN A 150 24.43 3.84 -19.37
C GLN A 150 24.02 4.38 -20.75
N MET A 151 23.06 5.31 -20.79
CA MET A 151 22.69 6.04 -22.01
C MET A 151 23.88 6.83 -22.57
N VAL A 152 24.59 7.59 -21.73
CA VAL A 152 25.78 8.36 -22.16
C VAL A 152 26.83 7.40 -22.72
N HIS A 153 27.14 6.32 -22.01
CA HIS A 153 28.09 5.32 -22.47
C HIS A 153 27.68 4.71 -23.83
N GLY A 154 26.41 4.36 -24.00
CA GLY A 154 25.88 3.82 -25.27
C GLY A 154 26.01 4.80 -26.43
N TYR A 155 25.69 6.08 -26.23
CA TYR A 155 25.86 7.09 -27.28
C TYR A 155 27.33 7.38 -27.60
N LEU A 156 28.22 7.39 -26.62
CA LEU A 156 29.66 7.50 -26.87
C LEU A 156 30.18 6.28 -27.64
N CYS A 157 29.72 5.06 -27.31
CA CYS A 157 30.04 3.86 -28.09
C CYS A 157 29.51 3.93 -29.53
N ALA A 158 28.33 4.51 -29.74
CA ALA A 158 27.79 4.74 -31.09
C ALA A 158 28.69 5.68 -31.92
N MET A 159 29.31 6.69 -31.29
CA MET A 159 30.25 7.61 -31.95
C MET A 159 31.56 6.93 -32.38
N GLU A 160 31.99 5.89 -31.66
CA GLU A 160 33.22 5.11 -31.93
C GLU A 160 33.03 3.99 -32.94
N ALA A 161 31.77 3.62 -33.22
CA ALA A 161 31.41 2.50 -34.06
C ALA A 161 32.07 2.60 -35.45
N THR A 162 32.49 1.44 -35.97
CA THR A 162 33.17 1.33 -37.27
C THR A 162 32.20 1.28 -38.43
N THR A 163 30.96 0.87 -38.17
CA THR A 163 29.93 0.70 -39.18
C THR A 163 28.65 1.41 -38.79
N SER A 164 27.84 1.79 -39.79
CA SER A 164 26.52 2.37 -39.56
C SER A 164 25.60 1.45 -38.77
N LEU A 165 25.66 0.13 -39.02
CA LEU A 165 24.85 -0.87 -38.31
C LEU A 165 25.26 -0.99 -36.84
N GLU A 166 26.56 -0.97 -36.55
CA GLU A 166 27.06 -0.98 -35.17
C GLU A 166 26.66 0.30 -34.43
N ALA A 167 26.81 1.46 -35.08
CA ALA A 167 26.40 2.74 -34.51
C ALA A 167 24.90 2.76 -34.18
N GLN A 168 24.06 2.25 -35.09
CA GLN A 168 22.62 2.12 -34.87
C GLN A 168 22.30 1.21 -33.68
N ARG A 169 22.92 0.01 -33.59
CA ARG A 169 22.70 -0.89 -32.45
C ARG A 169 23.07 -0.28 -31.10
N GLN A 170 24.18 0.46 -31.05
CA GLN A 170 24.60 1.14 -29.82
C GLN A 170 23.66 2.32 -29.49
N ALA A 171 23.22 3.08 -30.49
CA ALA A 171 22.23 4.14 -30.31
C ALA A 171 20.87 3.60 -29.85
N ASP A 172 20.42 2.45 -30.39
CA ASP A 172 19.19 1.78 -29.96
C ASP A 172 19.29 1.34 -28.49
N THR A 173 20.44 0.80 -28.08
CA THR A 173 20.71 0.43 -26.69
C THR A 173 20.70 1.68 -25.78
N ALA A 174 21.31 2.78 -26.22
CA ALA A 174 21.29 4.04 -25.48
C ALA A 174 19.87 4.61 -25.35
N GLN A 175 19.07 4.55 -26.42
CA GLN A 175 17.67 4.98 -26.40
C GLN A 175 16.84 4.14 -25.43
N GLN A 176 17.03 2.81 -25.38
CA GLN A 176 16.37 1.95 -24.40
C GLN A 176 16.70 2.35 -22.96
N GLN A 177 17.94 2.80 -22.69
CA GLN A 177 18.32 3.30 -21.36
C GLN A 177 17.68 4.66 -21.05
N LEU A 178 17.55 5.54 -22.06
CA LEU A 178 16.81 6.79 -21.91
C LEU A 178 15.32 6.54 -21.63
N ASP A 179 14.70 5.61 -22.34
CA ASP A 179 13.31 5.21 -22.14
C ASP A 179 13.13 4.61 -20.72
N SER A 180 14.06 3.75 -20.29
CA SER A 180 14.08 3.19 -18.92
C SER A 180 14.25 4.28 -17.85
N ALA A 181 15.07 5.30 -18.12
CA ALA A 181 15.22 6.45 -17.22
C ALA A 181 13.91 7.25 -17.12
N ALA A 182 13.21 7.45 -18.25
CA ALA A 182 11.92 8.14 -18.29
C ALA A 182 10.83 7.37 -17.52
N GLU A 183 10.75 6.05 -17.67
CA GLU A 183 9.83 5.21 -16.88
C GLU A 183 10.11 5.30 -15.38
N ARG A 184 11.39 5.25 -14.99
CA ARG A 184 11.80 5.41 -13.57
C ARG A 184 11.47 6.79 -13.03
N LEU A 185 11.67 7.83 -13.83
CA LEU A 185 11.33 9.21 -13.46
C LEU A 185 9.82 9.40 -13.30
N ALA A 186 9.00 8.78 -14.16
CA ALA A 186 7.55 8.80 -14.03
C ALA A 186 7.10 8.12 -12.73
N ALA A 187 7.58 6.90 -12.47
CA ALA A 187 7.26 6.17 -11.25
C ALA A 187 7.74 6.90 -9.97
N PHE A 188 8.87 7.59 -10.07
CA PHE A 188 9.38 8.45 -9.02
C PHE A 188 8.50 9.68 -8.79
N SER A 189 8.04 10.34 -9.84
CA SER A 189 7.11 11.47 -9.76
C SER A 189 5.79 11.05 -9.11
N ASP A 190 5.25 9.88 -9.47
CA ASP A 190 4.01 9.36 -8.89
C ASP A 190 4.16 9.13 -7.38
N GLU A 191 5.29 8.58 -6.94
CA GLU A 191 5.57 8.35 -5.52
C GLU A 191 5.76 9.66 -4.75
N LEU A 192 6.49 10.63 -5.30
CA LEU A 192 6.63 11.95 -4.69
C LEU A 192 5.27 12.65 -4.55
N ASN A 193 4.45 12.63 -5.61
CA ASN A 193 3.12 13.22 -5.59
C ASN A 193 2.23 12.55 -4.53
N PHE A 194 2.31 11.22 -4.42
CA PHE A 194 1.56 10.49 -3.41
C PHE A 194 2.05 10.79 -1.99
N MET A 195 3.36 10.86 -1.77
CA MET A 195 3.94 11.25 -0.50
C MET A 195 3.52 12.66 -0.10
N GLU A 196 3.63 13.63 -1.01
CA GLU A 196 3.23 15.02 -0.77
C GLU A 196 1.73 15.10 -0.44
N LEU A 197 0.89 14.40 -1.19
CA LEU A 197 -0.54 14.29 -0.95
C LEU A 197 -0.86 13.77 0.47
N LEU A 198 -0.22 12.67 0.88
CA LEU A 198 -0.41 12.13 2.23
C LEU A 198 0.08 13.08 3.32
N LEU A 199 1.17 13.80 3.07
CA LEU A 199 1.71 14.76 4.03
C LEU A 199 0.91 16.06 4.09
N SER A 200 0.25 16.47 3.01
CA SER A 200 -0.56 17.69 2.95
C SER A 200 -2.01 17.49 3.40
N THR A 201 -2.47 16.24 3.47
CA THR A 201 -3.85 15.92 3.82
C THR A 201 -4.00 15.85 5.34
N ASP A 202 -4.78 16.78 5.88
CA ASP A 202 -5.34 16.70 7.23
C ASP A 202 -6.89 16.73 7.09
N PRO A 203 -7.66 15.91 7.83
CA PRO A 203 -7.27 15.01 8.93
C PRO A 203 -6.89 13.58 8.48
N LEU A 204 -6.59 12.69 9.44
CA LEU A 204 -6.09 11.32 9.22
C LEU A 204 -6.99 10.46 8.31
N GLU A 205 -8.30 10.64 8.42
CA GLU A 205 -9.32 9.96 7.62
C GLU A 205 -9.09 10.21 6.12
N GLY A 206 -8.67 11.42 5.77
CA GLY A 206 -8.28 11.79 4.42
C GLY A 206 -7.04 11.02 3.96
N GLN A 207 -6.00 10.95 4.80
CA GLN A 207 -4.79 10.17 4.50
C GLN A 207 -5.12 8.68 4.31
N LEU A 208 -5.98 8.12 5.15
CA LEU A 208 -6.43 6.74 5.05
C LEU A 208 -7.23 6.49 3.77
N ALA A 209 -8.10 7.41 3.37
CA ALA A 209 -8.83 7.31 2.11
C ALA A 209 -7.86 7.31 0.90
N HIS A 210 -6.79 8.11 0.96
CA HIS A 210 -5.74 8.09 -0.06
C HIS A 210 -4.95 6.78 -0.08
N LEU A 211 -4.57 6.25 1.09
CA LEU A 211 -3.90 4.94 1.21
C LEU A 211 -4.79 3.80 0.69
N LEU A 212 -6.07 3.78 1.07
CA LEU A 212 -7.04 2.78 0.60
C LEU A 212 -7.21 2.84 -0.91
N ARG A 213 -7.38 4.04 -1.49
CA ARG A 213 -7.54 4.20 -2.94
C ARG A 213 -6.29 3.74 -3.69
N GLN A 214 -5.11 4.11 -3.21
CA GLN A 214 -3.84 3.70 -3.81
C GLN A 214 -3.64 2.18 -3.69
N ALA A 215 -3.96 1.58 -2.55
CA ALA A 215 -3.92 0.14 -2.35
C ALA A 215 -4.90 -0.57 -3.30
N MET A 216 -6.15 -0.09 -3.41
CA MET A 216 -7.13 -0.64 -4.35
C MET A 216 -6.65 -0.56 -5.81
N GLN A 217 -5.99 0.53 -6.21
CA GLN A 217 -5.38 0.64 -7.54
C GLN A 217 -4.22 -0.34 -7.73
N GLN A 218 -3.30 -0.44 -6.77
CA GLN A 218 -2.15 -1.35 -6.82
C GLN A 218 -2.58 -2.82 -6.93
N TYR A 219 -3.67 -3.19 -6.26
CA TYR A 219 -4.23 -4.54 -6.28
C TYR A 219 -5.32 -4.73 -7.34
N SER A 220 -5.65 -3.71 -8.13
CA SER A 220 -6.73 -3.73 -9.14
C SER A 220 -8.08 -4.23 -8.57
N CYS A 221 -8.50 -3.65 -7.46
CA CYS A 221 -9.71 -4.02 -6.72
C CYS A 221 -10.73 -2.88 -6.73
N ASP A 222 -12.01 -3.23 -6.85
CA ASP A 222 -13.13 -2.27 -6.86
C ASP A 222 -13.77 -2.09 -5.47
N SER A 223 -13.45 -2.97 -4.51
CA SER A 223 -13.93 -2.89 -3.13
C SER A 223 -12.84 -3.17 -2.09
N VAL A 224 -13.06 -2.71 -0.86
CA VAL A 224 -12.16 -2.98 0.28
C VAL A 224 -12.15 -4.47 0.68
N LEU A 225 -13.26 -5.18 0.45
CA LEU A 225 -13.34 -6.63 0.65
C LEU A 225 -12.44 -7.37 -0.35
N ASP A 226 -12.49 -6.96 -1.61
CA ASP A 226 -11.61 -7.51 -2.65
C ASP A 226 -10.15 -7.17 -2.37
N LEU A 227 -9.87 -5.95 -1.88
CA LEU A 227 -8.54 -5.55 -1.44
C LEU A 227 -8.04 -6.46 -0.31
N ASN A 228 -8.86 -6.74 0.71
CA ASN A 228 -8.47 -7.65 1.79
C ASN A 228 -8.12 -9.03 1.23
N ALA A 229 -8.99 -9.63 0.41
CA ALA A 229 -8.76 -10.94 -0.19
C ALA A 229 -7.54 -10.97 -1.13
N ALA A 230 -7.29 -9.89 -1.87
CA ALA A 230 -6.11 -9.77 -2.73
C ALA A 230 -4.82 -9.64 -1.92
N ALA A 231 -4.84 -8.83 -0.86
CA ALA A 231 -3.70 -8.65 0.03
C ALA A 231 -3.40 -9.91 0.87
N GLU A 232 -4.41 -10.68 1.27
CA GLU A 232 -4.21 -11.99 1.91
C GLU A 232 -3.52 -12.99 0.97
N ARG A 233 -3.74 -12.92 -0.35
CA ARG A 233 -2.99 -13.71 -1.33
C ARG A 233 -1.53 -13.29 -1.38
N THR A 234 -1.23 -12.00 -1.40
CA THR A 234 0.16 -11.50 -1.34
C THR A 234 0.84 -11.87 -0.02
N LEU A 235 0.15 -11.79 1.11
CA LEU A 235 0.65 -12.28 2.39
C LEU A 235 0.99 -13.77 2.32
N LYS A 236 0.09 -14.58 1.74
CA LYS A 236 0.31 -16.01 1.54
C LYS A 236 1.55 -16.29 0.70
N GLU A 237 1.77 -15.52 -0.36
CA GLU A 237 2.98 -15.63 -1.20
C GLU A 237 4.24 -15.26 -0.42
N LEU A 238 4.17 -14.22 0.42
CA LEU A 238 5.29 -13.75 1.24
C LEU A 238 5.70 -14.77 2.31
N VAL A 239 4.73 -15.41 2.97
CA VAL A 239 4.98 -16.26 4.16
C VAL A 239 4.77 -17.75 3.92
N GLY A 240 4.28 -18.14 2.74
CA GLY A 240 4.01 -19.53 2.34
C GLY A 240 2.71 -20.13 2.90
N ARG A 241 1.92 -19.40 3.69
CA ARG A 241 0.67 -19.88 4.29
C ARG A 241 -0.42 -18.80 4.31
N ALA A 242 -1.66 -19.21 4.09
CA ALA A 242 -2.80 -18.30 4.10
C ALA A 242 -3.14 -17.86 5.54
N PRO A 243 -3.51 -16.58 5.75
CA PRO A 243 -4.15 -16.18 7.00
C PRO A 243 -5.47 -16.92 7.21
N ALA A 244 -5.87 -17.10 8.47
CA ALA A 244 -7.22 -17.58 8.78
C ALA A 244 -8.26 -16.51 8.36
N PRO A 245 -9.42 -16.92 7.82
CA PRO A 245 -10.45 -15.99 7.40
C PRO A 245 -11.01 -15.20 8.59
N GLY A 246 -11.43 -13.95 8.35
CA GLY A 246 -12.16 -13.14 9.33
C GLY A 246 -11.33 -12.18 10.18
N HIS A 247 -10.00 -12.17 10.04
CA HIS A 247 -9.11 -11.30 10.83
C HIS A 247 -8.68 -10.01 10.12
N SER A 248 -9.11 -9.78 8.88
CA SER A 248 -8.79 -8.58 8.07
C SER A 248 -7.29 -8.25 7.99
N LEU A 249 -6.43 -9.28 8.09
CA LEU A 249 -4.97 -9.14 8.07
C LEU A 249 -4.46 -8.69 6.70
N GLY A 250 -5.16 -9.03 5.61
CA GLY A 250 -4.83 -8.53 4.29
C GLY A 250 -4.94 -7.02 4.21
N LEU A 251 -6.05 -6.46 4.71
CA LEU A 251 -6.26 -5.02 4.74
C LEU A 251 -5.18 -4.32 5.57
N GLN A 252 -4.91 -4.82 6.77
CA GLN A 252 -3.83 -4.29 7.62
C GLN A 252 -2.47 -4.34 6.91
N PHE A 253 -2.11 -5.47 6.31
CA PHE A 253 -0.86 -5.62 5.56
C PHE A 253 -0.78 -4.65 4.38
N SER A 254 -1.83 -4.52 3.58
CA SER A 254 -1.81 -3.65 2.39
C SER A 254 -1.55 -2.19 2.76
N LEU A 255 -2.24 -1.69 3.79
CA LEU A 255 -2.09 -0.32 4.28
C LEU A 255 -0.72 -0.08 4.94
N GLN A 256 -0.24 -1.03 5.76
CA GLN A 256 1.08 -0.92 6.37
C GLN A 256 2.20 -1.04 5.34
N ASN A 257 2.11 -1.97 4.39
CA ASN A 257 3.10 -2.15 3.33
C ASN A 257 3.20 -0.87 2.48
N LEU A 258 2.06 -0.30 2.07
CA LEU A 258 2.05 0.95 1.31
C LEU A 258 2.63 2.11 2.12
N ALA A 259 2.26 2.24 3.41
CA ALA A 259 2.85 3.25 4.28
C ALA A 259 4.37 3.07 4.46
N MET A 260 4.86 1.83 4.55
CA MET A 260 6.29 1.54 4.66
C MET A 260 7.04 1.75 3.35
N GLU A 261 6.40 1.54 2.19
CA GLU A 261 6.97 1.87 0.88
C GLU A 261 7.17 3.38 0.72
N VAL A 262 6.28 4.20 1.28
CA VAL A 262 6.37 5.67 1.22
C VAL A 262 7.32 6.24 2.28
N TYR A 263 7.25 5.75 3.53
CA TYR A 263 7.93 6.42 4.67
C TYR A 263 9.11 5.67 5.26
N SER A 264 9.36 4.43 4.84
CA SER A 264 10.36 3.55 5.46
C SER A 264 11.10 2.73 4.40
N ASP A 265 11.48 1.49 4.73
CA ASP A 265 12.06 0.52 3.81
C ASP A 265 11.04 -0.61 3.57
N GLY A 266 10.27 -0.51 2.49
CA GLY A 266 9.24 -1.49 2.12
C GLY A 266 9.77 -2.93 1.97
N PRO A 267 10.86 -3.17 1.22
CA PRO A 267 11.49 -4.49 1.14
C PRO A 267 11.90 -5.06 2.51
N ARG A 268 12.50 -4.25 3.38
CA ARG A 268 12.87 -4.68 4.73
C ARG A 268 11.65 -4.99 5.59
N PHE A 269 10.59 -4.17 5.54
CA PHE A 269 9.32 -4.45 6.22
C PHE A 269 8.76 -5.82 5.83
N ARG A 270 8.73 -6.16 4.54
CA ARG A 270 8.27 -7.50 4.09
C ARG A 270 9.15 -8.63 4.62
N SER A 271 10.48 -8.45 4.67
CA SER A 271 11.39 -9.41 5.29
C SER A 271 11.07 -9.58 6.77
N LEU A 272 10.88 -8.48 7.51
CA LEU A 272 10.54 -8.52 8.94
C LEU A 272 9.24 -9.29 9.20
N VAL A 273 8.21 -9.10 8.38
CA VAL A 273 6.95 -9.87 8.46
C VAL A 273 7.21 -11.36 8.23
N ALA A 274 7.95 -11.72 7.19
CA ALA A 274 8.24 -13.12 6.86
C ALA A 274 9.13 -13.82 7.91
N ASP A 275 10.19 -13.14 8.35
CA ASP A 275 11.15 -13.67 9.32
C ASP A 275 10.53 -13.85 10.70
N SER A 276 9.73 -12.86 11.14
CA SER A 276 9.01 -12.96 12.41
C SER A 276 7.91 -14.02 12.36
N PHE A 277 7.11 -14.08 11.30
CA PHE A 277 6.12 -15.15 11.11
C PHE A 277 6.77 -16.54 11.17
N THR A 278 7.90 -16.71 10.49
CA THR A 278 8.67 -17.97 10.49
C THR A 278 9.10 -18.33 11.90
N LEU A 279 9.60 -17.37 12.68
CA LEU A 279 9.98 -17.60 14.08
C LEU A 279 8.79 -18.00 14.94
N PHE A 280 7.66 -17.28 14.85
CA PHE A 280 6.47 -17.56 15.65
C PHE A 280 5.81 -18.89 15.29
N SER A 281 5.90 -19.31 14.04
CA SER A 281 5.30 -20.55 13.54
C SER A 281 6.12 -21.81 13.84
N GLN A 282 7.35 -21.68 14.35
CA GLN A 282 8.21 -22.82 14.68
C GLN A 282 7.70 -23.65 15.86
N ASP A 283 7.03 -23.00 16.83
CA ASP A 283 6.56 -23.63 18.05
C ASP A 283 5.15 -23.10 18.43
N PRO A 284 4.09 -23.70 17.85
CA PRO A 284 2.70 -23.34 18.11
C PRO A 284 2.32 -23.38 19.60
N GLU A 285 2.87 -24.31 20.37
CA GLU A 285 2.56 -24.46 21.78
C GLU A 285 3.01 -23.25 22.59
N ARG A 286 4.20 -22.70 22.29
CA ARG A 286 4.69 -21.48 22.94
C ARG A 286 3.89 -20.25 22.55
N LEU A 287 3.50 -20.16 21.28
CA LEU A 287 2.67 -19.05 20.81
C LEU A 287 1.29 -19.08 21.47
N SER A 288 0.68 -20.27 21.58
CA SER A 288 -0.57 -20.49 22.29
C SER A 288 -0.44 -20.17 23.79
N ALA A 289 0.66 -20.57 24.43
CA ALA A 289 0.93 -20.24 25.83
C ALA A 289 1.09 -18.73 26.05
N LEU A 290 1.69 -18.00 25.10
CA LEU A 290 1.80 -16.54 25.13
C LEU A 290 0.42 -15.89 24.98
N ALA A 291 -0.38 -16.33 24.01
CA ALA A 291 -1.74 -15.86 23.78
C ALA A 291 -2.69 -16.13 24.96
N SER A 292 -2.43 -17.18 25.74
CA SER A 292 -3.21 -17.54 26.91
C SER A 292 -2.97 -16.62 28.12
N ASP A 293 -1.93 -15.77 28.11
CA ASP A 293 -1.75 -14.77 29.17
C ASP A 293 -2.73 -13.60 28.94
N PRO A 294 -3.64 -13.31 29.90
CA PRO A 294 -4.71 -12.33 29.71
C PRO A 294 -4.21 -10.89 29.52
N ALA A 295 -2.94 -10.61 29.84
CA ALA A 295 -2.35 -9.30 29.59
C ALA A 295 -1.77 -9.15 28.17
N PHE A 296 -1.45 -10.25 27.49
CA PHE A 296 -0.66 -10.20 26.28
C PHE A 296 -1.38 -9.53 25.11
N LEU A 297 -2.57 -9.99 24.74
CA LEU A 297 -3.32 -9.40 23.61
C LEU A 297 -3.66 -7.92 23.85
N PRO A 298 -4.12 -7.49 25.04
CA PRO A 298 -4.29 -6.06 25.33
C PRO A 298 -2.99 -5.25 25.19
N ASP A 299 -1.85 -5.77 25.67
CA ASP A 299 -0.56 -5.09 25.55
C ASP A 299 -0.12 -5.00 24.07
N VAL A 300 -0.41 -6.02 23.24
CA VAL A 300 -0.15 -5.99 21.79
C VAL A 300 -1.02 -4.94 21.10
N GLN A 301 -2.31 -4.88 21.42
CA GLN A 301 -3.21 -3.86 20.86
C GLN A 301 -2.74 -2.45 21.22
N ALA A 302 -2.37 -2.21 22.48
CA ALA A 302 -1.82 -0.94 22.93
C ALA A 302 -0.50 -0.59 22.20
N ALA A 303 0.41 -1.55 22.06
CA ALA A 303 1.67 -1.36 21.33
C ALA A 303 1.44 -0.97 19.87
N VAL A 304 0.45 -1.55 19.20
CA VAL A 304 0.12 -1.21 17.82
C VAL A 304 -0.41 0.23 17.69
N LEU A 305 -1.26 0.69 18.62
CA LEU A 305 -1.73 2.07 18.67
C LEU A 305 -0.56 3.05 18.91
N GLU A 306 0.30 2.74 19.88
CA GLU A 306 1.50 3.54 20.18
C GLU A 306 2.45 3.65 18.97
N LEU A 307 2.60 2.57 18.18
CA LEU A 307 3.40 2.59 16.96
C LEU A 307 2.82 3.50 15.89
N PHE A 308 1.50 3.51 15.77
CA PHE A 308 0.84 4.39 14.83
C PHE A 308 1.08 5.86 15.21
N ASP A 309 0.81 6.24 16.46
CA ASP A 309 1.07 7.58 16.98
C ASP A 309 2.53 7.99 16.82
N ALA A 310 3.44 7.05 17.13
CA ALA A 310 4.87 7.24 16.97
C ALA A 310 5.26 7.50 15.51
N SER A 311 4.65 6.77 14.56
CA SER A 311 4.91 6.96 13.13
C SER A 311 4.46 8.34 12.65
N VAL A 312 3.31 8.84 13.12
CA VAL A 312 2.81 10.18 12.79
C VAL A 312 3.72 11.26 13.38
N GLN A 313 4.13 11.12 14.64
CA GLN A 313 5.05 12.04 15.30
C GLN A 313 6.43 12.08 14.61
N ALA A 314 6.99 10.93 14.26
CA ALA A 314 8.27 10.84 13.54
C ALA A 314 8.20 11.51 12.16
N LYS A 315 7.11 11.30 11.40
CA LYS A 315 6.88 11.96 10.11
C LYS A 315 6.79 13.47 10.25
N ASN A 316 6.03 13.97 11.21
CA ASN A 316 5.91 15.41 11.46
C ASN A 316 7.26 16.04 11.87
N ALA A 317 8.05 15.31 12.65
CA ALA A 317 9.40 15.73 13.02
C ALA A 317 10.37 15.71 11.82
N ALA A 318 10.21 14.80 10.86
CA ALA A 318 10.99 14.79 9.62
C ALA A 318 10.75 16.04 8.75
N ARG A 319 9.53 16.59 8.78
CA ARG A 319 9.14 17.75 7.96
C ARG A 319 9.62 19.11 8.46
N THR A 320 9.87 19.26 9.76
CA THR A 320 10.16 20.58 10.36
C THR A 320 11.54 21.08 9.94
N PRO A 321 11.75 22.13 9.13
CA PRO A 321 13.07 22.42 8.55
C PRO A 321 14.15 22.72 9.60
N ALA A 322 13.79 23.43 10.68
CA ALA A 322 14.72 23.77 11.75
C ALA A 322 14.72 22.73 12.88
N PHE A 323 15.90 22.26 13.30
CA PHE A 323 16.03 21.45 14.51
C PHE A 323 15.92 22.34 15.75
N MET A 324 14.68 22.66 16.11
CA MET A 324 14.42 23.35 17.37
C MET A 324 14.58 22.38 18.54
N ARG A 325 15.07 22.88 19.68
CA ARG A 325 15.21 22.10 20.92
C ARG A 325 13.95 21.30 21.27
N GLN A 326 12.76 21.84 20.99
CA GLN A 326 11.48 21.17 21.21
C GLN A 326 11.29 19.95 20.31
N ALA A 327 11.60 20.06 19.02
CA ALA A 327 11.53 18.95 18.07
C ALA A 327 12.54 17.86 18.42
N GLY A 328 13.77 18.26 18.78
CA GLY A 328 14.79 17.32 19.25
C GLY A 328 14.35 16.58 20.51
N ARG A 329 13.76 17.27 21.48
CA ARG A 329 13.23 16.64 22.69
C ARG A 329 12.10 15.68 22.38
N ALA A 330 11.14 16.09 21.54
CA ALA A 330 10.04 15.22 21.13
C ALA A 330 10.53 13.94 20.46
N LEU A 331 11.53 14.01 19.57
CA LEU A 331 12.14 12.83 18.95
C LEU A 331 12.86 11.92 19.95
N VAL A 332 13.57 12.48 20.93
CA VAL A 332 14.25 11.70 21.97
C VAL A 332 13.25 11.02 22.89
N ASP A 333 12.22 11.75 23.32
CA ASP A 333 11.12 11.22 24.15
C ASP A 333 10.36 10.13 23.39
N LEU A 334 10.12 10.32 22.08
CA LEU A 334 9.53 9.34 21.19
C LEU A 334 10.35 8.05 21.09
N ASN A 335 11.66 8.16 20.84
CA ASN A 335 12.54 7.00 20.79
C ASN A 335 12.54 6.22 22.12
N ALA A 336 12.56 6.92 23.25
CA ALA A 336 12.46 6.29 24.57
C ALA A 336 11.12 5.55 24.75
N SER A 337 10.01 6.17 24.36
CA SER A 337 8.67 5.55 24.38
C SER A 337 8.60 4.29 23.52
N LEU A 338 9.20 4.32 22.33
CA LEU A 338 9.26 3.16 21.43
C LEU A 338 10.01 1.98 22.05
N VAL A 339 11.05 2.24 22.85
CA VAL A 339 11.77 1.18 23.58
C VAL A 339 10.93 0.61 24.72
N GLU A 340 10.27 1.47 25.50
CA GLU A 340 9.54 1.08 26.71
C GLU A 340 8.17 0.45 26.43
N GLY A 341 7.49 0.86 25.37
CA GLY A 341 6.21 0.28 24.95
C GLY A 341 6.41 -0.81 23.88
N PRO A 342 6.25 -0.50 22.58
CA PRO A 342 6.21 -1.52 21.53
C PRO A 342 7.47 -2.38 21.42
N GLY A 343 8.64 -1.80 21.66
CA GLY A 343 9.91 -2.50 21.61
C GLY A 343 10.05 -3.56 22.69
N GLN A 344 9.59 -3.27 23.91
CA GLN A 344 9.57 -4.26 24.99
C GLN A 344 8.64 -5.43 24.66
N ILE A 345 7.41 -5.14 24.23
CA ILE A 345 6.41 -6.17 23.89
C ILE A 345 6.94 -7.07 22.76
N THR A 346 7.46 -6.47 21.70
CA THR A 346 8.04 -7.19 20.56
C THR A 346 9.22 -8.08 21.01
N ALA A 347 10.15 -7.54 21.81
CA ALA A 347 11.29 -8.30 22.28
C ALA A 347 10.91 -9.47 23.20
N ILE A 348 9.91 -9.31 24.06
CA ILE A 348 9.39 -10.40 24.90
C ILE A 348 8.80 -11.50 24.02
N ALA A 349 7.93 -11.14 23.07
CA ALA A 349 7.30 -12.10 22.17
C ALA A 349 8.34 -12.92 21.40
N LEU A 350 9.33 -12.24 20.80
CA LEU A 350 10.42 -12.90 20.07
C LEU A 350 11.26 -13.82 20.96
N LEU A 351 11.61 -13.40 22.18
CA LEU A 351 12.38 -14.21 23.13
C LEU A 351 11.63 -15.48 23.56
N LEU A 352 10.32 -15.38 23.77
CA LEU A 352 9.47 -16.51 24.18
C LEU A 352 9.24 -17.47 23.01
N ALA A 353 8.86 -16.96 21.84
CA ALA A 353 8.64 -17.76 20.65
C ALA A 353 9.92 -18.51 20.21
N GLY A 354 11.06 -17.82 20.19
CA GLY A 354 12.35 -18.42 19.87
C GLY A 354 12.91 -19.37 20.96
N GLY A 355 12.23 -19.52 22.10
CA GLY A 355 12.69 -20.41 23.19
C GLY A 355 13.91 -19.93 23.94
N HIS A 356 14.29 -18.67 23.76
CA HIS A 356 15.44 -18.07 24.41
C HIS A 356 15.16 -17.71 25.87
N LYS A 357 13.88 -17.51 26.21
CA LYS A 357 13.40 -17.42 27.60
C LYS A 357 12.18 -18.33 27.79
N SER A 358 12.04 -18.88 29.00
CA SER A 358 10.90 -19.72 29.41
C SER A 358 10.07 -19.10 30.55
N ARG A 359 10.45 -17.91 31.01
CA ARG A 359 9.71 -17.21 32.08
C ARG A 359 8.35 -16.76 31.56
N PRO A 360 7.27 -16.80 32.37
CA PRO A 360 5.95 -16.33 31.95
C PRO A 360 5.97 -14.88 31.48
N TYR A 361 5.14 -14.57 30.48
CA TYR A 361 4.99 -13.23 29.89
C TYR A 361 4.81 -12.14 30.96
N ARG A 362 3.86 -12.34 31.90
CA ARG A 362 3.62 -11.41 33.01
C ARG A 362 4.85 -11.07 33.87
N LYS A 363 5.84 -11.96 33.95
CA LYS A 363 7.10 -11.69 34.68
C LYS A 363 8.12 -10.94 33.84
N LEU A 364 8.09 -11.09 32.52
CA LEU A 364 9.01 -10.41 31.60
C LEU A 364 8.56 -8.97 31.33
N ARG A 365 7.25 -8.70 31.28
CA ARG A 365 6.71 -7.33 31.16
C ARG A 365 7.07 -6.41 32.34
N GLN A 366 7.44 -6.98 33.48
CA GLN A 366 7.87 -6.24 34.68
C GLN A 366 9.38 -6.01 34.71
N GLU A 367 10.14 -6.60 33.78
CA GLU A 367 11.58 -6.35 33.66
C GLU A 367 11.82 -4.98 33.02
N ASP A 368 13.01 -4.42 33.27
CA ASP A 368 13.46 -3.22 32.58
C ASP A 368 13.58 -3.47 31.07
N ALA A 369 12.99 -2.60 30.24
CA ALA A 369 12.97 -2.72 28.79
C ALA A 369 14.38 -2.82 28.20
N THR A 370 15.34 -2.03 28.71
CA THR A 370 16.74 -2.10 28.26
C THR A 370 17.32 -3.51 28.49
N ALA A 371 17.05 -4.14 29.63
CA ALA A 371 17.50 -5.51 29.91
C ALA A 371 16.86 -6.54 28.97
N VAL A 372 15.55 -6.41 28.69
CA VAL A 372 14.83 -7.30 27.77
C VAL A 372 15.37 -7.19 26.35
N LEU A 373 15.48 -5.97 25.81
CA LEU A 373 16.00 -5.76 24.45
C LEU A 373 17.47 -6.15 24.33
N LYS A 374 18.32 -5.90 25.33
CA LYS A 374 19.71 -6.40 25.35
C LYS A 374 19.76 -7.93 25.28
N SER A 375 18.90 -8.61 26.05
CA SER A 375 18.80 -10.07 26.01
C SER A 375 18.40 -10.55 24.62
N ALA A 376 17.38 -9.95 24.02
CA ALA A 376 16.92 -10.33 22.67
C ALA A 376 18.01 -10.09 21.61
N ARG A 377 18.66 -8.93 21.62
CA ARG A 377 19.72 -8.57 20.67
C ARG A 377 21.01 -9.38 20.79
N SER A 378 21.20 -10.08 21.92
CA SER A 378 22.33 -11.02 22.08
C SER A 378 22.20 -12.26 21.19
N HIS A 379 20.99 -12.54 20.68
CA HIS A 379 20.73 -13.63 19.74
C HIS A 379 20.80 -13.11 18.29
N THR A 380 21.67 -13.72 17.47
CA THR A 380 21.91 -13.30 16.08
C THR A 380 20.64 -13.28 15.23
N THR A 381 19.74 -14.24 15.45
CA THR A 381 18.46 -14.38 14.75
C THR A 381 17.46 -13.25 15.07
N LEU A 382 17.49 -12.71 16.29
CA LEU A 382 16.55 -11.67 16.73
C LEU A 382 17.10 -10.25 16.52
N ARG A 383 18.42 -10.10 16.37
CA ARG A 383 19.07 -8.79 16.32
C ARG A 383 18.55 -7.91 15.18
N LEU A 384 18.32 -8.48 14.00
CA LEU A 384 17.84 -7.73 12.82
C LEU A 384 16.36 -7.33 12.96
N LEU A 385 15.56 -8.16 13.64
CA LEU A 385 14.15 -7.91 13.94
C LEU A 385 13.93 -6.75 14.93
N LEU A 386 14.98 -6.37 15.67
CA LEU A 386 14.93 -5.33 16.70
C LEU A 386 15.84 -4.15 16.35
N HIS A 387 16.08 -3.88 15.07
CA HIS A 387 16.84 -2.69 14.65
C HIS A 387 16.02 -1.39 14.86
N GLY A 388 16.69 -0.26 15.03
CA GLY A 388 16.06 1.03 15.36
C GLY A 388 15.82 1.30 16.84
N PHE A 389 15.74 0.32 17.74
CA PHE A 389 15.58 0.63 19.18
C PHE A 389 16.88 1.11 19.84
N ASP A 390 17.13 2.41 19.94
CA ASP A 390 18.37 2.90 20.57
C ASP A 390 18.30 2.89 22.10
N LEU A 391 18.98 1.92 22.71
CA LEU A 391 19.01 1.75 24.16
C LEU A 391 19.88 2.79 24.86
N ASP A 392 20.92 3.29 24.20
CA ASP A 392 21.81 4.29 24.77
C ASP A 392 21.12 5.65 24.79
N LEU A 393 20.39 5.97 23.72
CA LEU A 393 19.53 7.14 23.67
C LEU A 393 18.42 7.10 24.74
N ARG A 394 17.73 5.96 24.89
CA ARG A 394 16.72 5.77 25.97
C ARG A 394 17.33 5.95 27.36
N ASN A 395 18.48 5.33 27.63
CA ASN A 395 19.13 5.45 28.94
C ASN A 395 19.60 6.89 29.20
N ALA A 396 20.15 7.56 28.18
CA ALA A 396 20.54 8.96 28.28
C ALA A 396 19.35 9.89 28.57
N GLN A 397 18.21 9.64 27.92
CA GLN A 397 16.96 10.35 28.17
C GLN A 397 16.51 10.17 29.63
N ALA A 398 16.46 8.92 30.11
CA ALA A 398 16.02 8.58 31.47
C ALA A 398 16.88 9.24 32.55
N HIS A 399 18.19 9.40 32.30
CA HIS A 399 19.13 10.06 33.20
C HIS A 399 19.33 11.56 32.94
N ARG A 400 18.56 12.15 32.01
CA ARG A 400 18.66 13.57 31.62
C ARG A 400 20.07 13.97 31.14
N MET A 401 20.76 13.05 30.47
CA MET A 401 22.13 13.21 29.95
C MET A 401 22.17 13.64 28.48
N THR A 402 21.04 14.07 27.92
CA THR A 402 20.89 14.53 26.53
C THR A 402 21.00 16.06 26.43
N ARG A 403 21.86 16.55 25.54
CA ARG A 403 21.97 17.97 25.16
C ARG A 403 21.58 18.14 23.70
N TYR A 404 20.79 19.18 23.43
CA TYR A 404 20.26 19.49 22.11
C TYR A 404 21.13 20.56 21.45
N VAL A 405 21.66 20.27 20.27
CA VAL A 405 22.50 21.16 19.45
C VAL A 405 21.85 21.34 18.08
N GLU A 406 22.26 22.33 17.29
CA GLU A 406 21.61 22.65 16.00
C GLU A 406 21.59 21.48 15.01
N THR A 407 22.60 20.62 15.03
CA THR A 407 22.74 19.48 14.10
C THR A 407 22.11 18.17 14.61
N GLY A 408 21.64 18.13 15.86
CA GLY A 408 21.10 16.91 16.47
C GLY A 408 21.23 16.87 17.99
N VAL A 409 21.50 15.67 18.53
CA VAL A 409 21.60 15.46 19.97
C VAL A 409 22.98 14.94 20.33
N THR A 410 23.50 15.41 21.45
CA THR A 410 24.69 14.82 22.08
C THR A 410 24.26 14.21 23.40
N PHE A 411 24.78 13.03 23.72
CA PHE A 411 24.55 12.42 25.02
C PHE A 411 25.81 11.81 25.58
N GLU A 412 25.92 11.91 26.90
CA GLU A 412 27.05 11.36 27.65
C GLU A 412 26.63 9.99 28.21
N THR A 413 27.30 8.93 27.77
CA THR A 413 27.25 7.64 28.46
C THR A 413 28.39 7.55 29.47
N ARG A 414 28.37 6.53 30.33
CA ARG A 414 29.48 6.26 31.28
C ARG A 414 30.85 6.11 30.61
N THR A 415 30.90 5.79 29.31
CA THR A 415 32.14 5.41 28.62
C THR A 415 32.52 6.37 27.48
N ALA A 416 31.56 7.09 26.90
CA ALA A 416 31.82 8.03 25.81
C ALA A 416 30.70 9.08 25.68
N SER A 417 31.06 10.24 25.13
CA SER A 417 30.09 11.18 24.55
C SER A 417 29.81 10.77 23.12
N SER A 418 28.54 10.70 22.74
CA SER A 418 28.11 10.35 21.38
C SER A 418 27.24 11.47 20.81
N HIS A 419 27.40 11.74 19.51
CA HIS A 419 26.54 12.64 18.76
C HIS A 419 25.68 11.81 17.80
N VAL A 420 24.39 12.11 17.76
CA VAL A 420 23.45 11.53 16.80
C VAL A 420 22.84 12.70 16.04
N SER A 421 22.96 12.67 14.71
CA SER A 421 22.41 13.72 13.87
C SER A 421 20.89 13.68 13.91
N ARG A 422 20.24 14.76 13.51
CA ARG A 422 18.78 14.76 13.36
C ARG A 422 18.29 13.68 12.40
N ALA A 423 18.97 13.50 11.27
CA ALA A 423 18.58 12.51 10.27
C ALA A 423 18.64 11.10 10.86
N ASP A 424 19.69 10.79 11.62
CA ASP A 424 19.84 9.52 12.31
C ASP A 424 18.76 9.32 13.39
N LEU A 425 18.36 10.37 14.12
CA LEU A 425 17.29 10.27 15.13
C LEU A 425 15.92 9.95 14.52
N VAL A 426 15.61 10.56 13.37
CA VAL A 426 14.37 10.29 12.62
C VAL A 426 14.42 8.89 12.03
N ASP A 427 15.55 8.51 11.40
CA ASP A 427 15.75 7.18 10.85
C ASP A 427 15.60 6.11 11.94
N CYS A 428 16.21 6.32 13.11
CA CYS A 428 16.13 5.44 14.27
C CYS A 428 14.68 5.22 14.72
N ALA A 429 13.89 6.29 14.86
CA ALA A 429 12.48 6.20 15.24
C ALA A 429 11.65 5.46 14.18
N LEU A 430 11.80 5.79 12.90
CA LEU A 430 11.07 5.14 11.81
C LEU A 430 11.49 3.67 11.63
N ALA A 431 12.77 3.36 11.82
CA ALA A 431 13.29 1.99 11.79
C ALA A 431 12.75 1.15 12.96
N ALA A 432 12.57 1.74 14.15
CA ALA A 432 11.93 1.09 15.29
C ALA A 432 10.44 0.82 15.02
N CYS A 433 9.72 1.79 14.43
CA CYS A 433 8.34 1.61 14.01
C CYS A 433 8.20 0.47 12.98
N GLU A 434 9.03 0.48 11.94
CA GLU A 434 9.07 -0.55 10.89
C GLU A 434 9.34 -1.95 11.47
N SER A 435 10.35 -2.05 12.35
CA SER A 435 10.73 -3.31 13.02
C SER A 435 9.60 -3.87 13.88
N SER A 436 8.96 -3.01 14.68
CA SER A 436 7.86 -3.42 15.55
C SER A 436 6.63 -3.82 14.73
N LEU A 437 6.21 -2.98 13.77
CA LEU A 437 5.04 -3.25 12.93
C LEU A 437 5.21 -4.57 12.15
N GLY A 438 6.39 -4.78 11.55
CA GLY A 438 6.69 -6.02 10.84
C GLY A 438 6.63 -7.25 11.75
N CYS A 439 7.24 -7.17 12.93
CA CYS A 439 7.23 -8.27 13.90
C CYS A 439 5.83 -8.57 14.46
N LEU A 440 5.07 -7.52 14.81
CA LEU A 440 3.72 -7.68 15.35
C LEU A 440 2.76 -8.21 14.29
N LEU A 441 2.89 -7.78 13.03
CA LEU A 441 2.06 -8.33 11.95
C LEU A 441 2.39 -9.81 11.68
N GLY A 442 3.67 -10.19 11.63
CA GLY A 442 4.06 -11.60 11.51
C GLY A 442 3.59 -12.46 12.68
N MET A 443 3.57 -11.89 13.89
CA MET A 443 3.00 -12.52 15.09
C MET A 443 1.48 -12.69 15.00
N LEU A 444 0.75 -11.65 14.62
CA LEU A 444 -0.71 -11.70 14.45
C LEU A 444 -1.11 -12.72 13.39
N LEU A 445 -0.34 -12.81 12.31
CA LEU A 445 -0.52 -13.82 11.29
C LEU A 445 -0.32 -15.25 11.83
N ALA A 446 0.71 -15.47 12.63
CA ALA A 446 0.94 -16.77 13.28
C ALA A 446 -0.19 -17.11 14.28
N LEU A 447 -0.64 -16.13 15.07
CA LEU A 447 -1.75 -16.30 16.02
C LEU A 447 -3.07 -16.65 15.32
N ALA A 448 -3.36 -15.98 14.21
CA ALA A 448 -4.54 -16.26 13.40
C ALA A 448 -4.53 -17.71 12.87
N GLN A 449 -3.35 -18.25 12.50
CA GLN A 449 -3.23 -19.65 12.07
C GLN A 449 -3.51 -20.66 13.19
N GLU A 450 -3.22 -20.28 14.43
CA GLU A 450 -3.55 -21.08 15.62
C GLU A 450 -5.01 -20.89 16.08
N GLY A 451 -5.83 -20.16 15.31
CA GLY A 451 -7.23 -19.88 15.62
C GLY A 451 -7.40 -18.90 16.79
N VAL A 452 -6.35 -18.17 17.17
CA VAL A 452 -6.43 -17.12 18.19
C VAL A 452 -6.99 -15.87 17.54
N GLY A 453 -8.27 -15.60 17.82
CA GLY A 453 -8.92 -14.35 17.43
C GLY A 453 -8.41 -13.16 18.22
N PHE A 454 -8.37 -12.01 17.57
CA PHE A 454 -8.14 -10.72 18.18
C PHE A 454 -9.30 -9.79 17.79
N ASP A 455 -9.92 -9.16 18.78
CA ASP A 455 -11.11 -8.30 18.61
C ASP A 455 -10.84 -7.02 17.80
N ALA A 456 -9.58 -6.75 17.48
CA ALA A 456 -9.21 -5.64 16.63
C ALA A 456 -9.51 -6.00 15.17
N GLY A 457 -10.62 -5.48 14.63
CA GLY A 457 -10.76 -5.38 13.17
C GLY A 457 -9.47 -4.75 12.63
N GLY A 458 -8.87 -5.31 11.57
CA GLY A 458 -7.50 -4.99 11.14
C GLY A 458 -7.17 -3.50 10.94
N TYR A 459 -8.17 -2.62 10.86
CA TYR A 459 -8.03 -1.16 10.88
C TYR A 459 -7.74 -0.55 12.26
N GLN A 460 -8.22 -1.13 13.35
CA GLN A 460 -7.89 -0.69 14.72
C GLN A 460 -6.39 -0.87 15.00
N ALA A 461 -5.78 -1.86 14.37
CA ALA A 461 -4.34 -2.05 14.35
C ALA A 461 -3.57 -0.97 13.54
N LEU A 462 -4.26 0.05 13.05
CA LEU A 462 -3.69 1.25 12.46
C LEU A 462 -4.00 2.50 13.29
N GLY A 463 -4.48 2.37 14.53
CA GLY A 463 -4.92 3.53 15.30
C GLY A 463 -6.19 4.19 14.78
N VAL A 464 -6.89 3.52 13.86
CA VAL A 464 -8.08 4.06 13.20
C VAL A 464 -9.33 3.56 13.95
N SER A 465 -10.17 4.50 14.37
CA SER A 465 -11.47 4.19 14.94
C SER A 465 -12.44 3.70 13.87
N ALA A 466 -13.50 3.01 14.28
CA ALA A 466 -14.46 2.43 13.33
C ALA A 466 -15.15 3.49 12.46
N ASP A 467 -15.47 4.64 13.05
CA ASP A 467 -16.03 5.82 12.41
C ASP A 467 -15.05 6.45 11.39
N ALA A 468 -13.77 6.58 11.75
CA ALA A 468 -12.72 7.08 10.85
C ALA A 468 -12.53 6.16 9.63
N MET A 469 -12.54 4.84 9.85
CA MET A 469 -12.45 3.86 8.76
C MET A 469 -13.70 3.88 7.88
N ALA A 470 -14.89 4.05 8.46
CA ALA A 470 -16.14 4.17 7.72
C ALA A 470 -16.14 5.45 6.86
N ALA A 471 -15.68 6.57 7.39
CA ALA A 471 -15.53 7.82 6.65
C ALA A 471 -14.58 7.66 5.47
N ALA A 472 -13.44 7.01 5.68
CA ALA A 472 -12.47 6.73 4.61
C ALA A 472 -13.05 5.81 3.54
N MET A 473 -13.77 4.74 3.90
CA MET A 473 -14.43 3.83 2.96
C MET A 473 -15.49 4.53 2.10
N LEU A 474 -16.33 5.37 2.71
CA LEU A 474 -17.34 6.15 1.99
C LEU A 474 -16.68 7.17 1.03
N THR A 475 -15.57 7.78 1.46
CA THR A 475 -14.78 8.69 0.60
C THR A 475 -14.16 7.95 -0.60
N VAL A 476 -13.73 6.72 -0.41
CA VAL A 476 -13.23 5.86 -1.51
C VAL A 476 -14.35 5.50 -2.48
N GLN A 477 -15.58 5.33 -2.00
CA GLN A 477 -16.79 5.12 -2.82
C GLN A 477 -17.28 6.39 -3.55
N GLY A 478 -16.55 7.50 -3.44
CA GLY A 478 -16.84 8.75 -4.15
C GLY A 478 -17.75 9.71 -3.39
N CYS A 479 -18.11 9.42 -2.14
CA CYS A 479 -18.78 10.40 -1.29
C CYS A 479 -17.81 11.52 -0.90
N VAL A 480 -18.35 12.72 -0.68
CA VAL A 480 -17.61 13.88 -0.16
C VAL A 480 -18.25 14.40 1.11
N ASP A 481 -17.53 15.24 1.86
CA ASP A 481 -17.98 15.82 3.14
C ASP A 481 -18.47 14.78 4.16
N VAL A 482 -17.80 13.62 4.20
CA VAL A 482 -18.20 12.51 5.06
C VAL A 482 -17.85 12.81 6.51
N VAL A 483 -18.86 12.84 7.37
CA VAL A 483 -18.73 12.98 8.82
C VAL A 483 -19.51 11.86 9.49
N VAL A 484 -18.86 11.15 10.40
CA VAL A 484 -19.49 10.10 11.20
C VAL A 484 -19.56 10.58 12.65
N HIS A 485 -20.77 10.69 13.18
CA HIS A 485 -21.01 10.97 14.59
C HIS A 485 -21.38 9.68 15.30
N GLU A 486 -20.55 9.28 16.27
CA GLU A 486 -20.80 8.14 17.13
C GLU A 486 -21.44 8.59 18.46
N ASP A 487 -22.65 8.10 18.71
CA ASP A 487 -23.32 8.16 20.01
C ASP A 487 -23.19 6.79 20.73
N SER A 488 -23.74 6.67 21.95
CA SER A 488 -23.58 5.48 22.78
C SER A 488 -24.16 4.17 22.19
N ASP A 489 -25.19 4.24 21.36
CA ASP A 489 -25.78 3.09 20.67
C ASP A 489 -26.21 3.37 19.22
N ALA A 490 -25.79 4.50 18.64
CA ALA A 490 -26.20 4.93 17.31
C ALA A 490 -25.05 5.57 16.54
N TRP A 491 -25.04 5.38 15.22
CA TRP A 491 -24.20 6.13 14.29
C TRP A 491 -25.06 7.09 13.44
N HIS A 492 -24.61 8.33 13.32
CA HIS A 492 -25.17 9.32 12.41
C HIS A 492 -24.11 9.76 11.39
N VAL A 493 -24.27 9.33 10.15
CA VAL A 493 -23.35 9.61 9.05
C VAL A 493 -23.94 10.70 8.17
N VAL A 494 -23.23 11.81 8.03
CA VAL A 494 -23.57 12.89 7.09
C VAL A 494 -22.60 12.84 5.92
N LEU A 495 -23.09 12.86 4.69
CA LEU A 495 -22.24 12.89 3.50
C LEU A 495 -22.95 13.52 2.30
N THR A 496 -22.17 13.85 1.27
CA THR A 496 -22.65 14.17 -0.07
C THR A 496 -22.41 12.96 -0.97
N ALA A 497 -23.49 12.33 -1.44
CA ALA A 497 -23.42 11.11 -2.25
C ALA A 497 -23.40 11.42 -3.77
N PRO A 498 -22.67 10.65 -4.59
CA PRO A 498 -22.79 10.73 -6.05
C PRO A 498 -24.23 10.44 -6.52
N PRO A 499 -24.75 11.11 -7.58
CA PRO A 499 -26.13 10.92 -8.03
C PRO A 499 -26.49 9.48 -8.42
N SER A 500 -25.50 8.70 -8.86
CA SER A 500 -25.62 7.30 -9.26
C SER A 500 -25.59 6.30 -8.10
N GLN A 501 -25.27 6.74 -6.89
CA GLN A 501 -24.96 5.85 -5.78
C GLN A 501 -26.22 5.52 -4.97
N GLN A 502 -26.48 4.23 -4.75
CA GLN A 502 -27.61 3.78 -3.94
C GLN A 502 -27.26 3.84 -2.45
N LEU A 503 -28.14 4.43 -1.63
CA LEU A 503 -27.83 4.67 -0.21
C LEU A 503 -27.66 3.36 0.58
N MET A 504 -28.46 2.34 0.26
CA MET A 504 -28.33 1.03 0.88
C MET A 504 -26.99 0.35 0.57
N THR A 505 -26.38 0.65 -0.59
CA THR A 505 -25.05 0.12 -0.94
C THR A 505 -23.97 0.79 -0.08
N LEU A 506 -24.09 2.08 0.20
CA LEU A 506 -23.18 2.81 1.10
C LEU A 506 -23.24 2.21 2.52
N VAL A 507 -24.46 2.01 3.04
CA VAL A 507 -24.69 1.39 4.36
C VAL A 507 -24.13 -0.02 4.42
N ALA A 508 -24.41 -0.85 3.40
CA ALA A 508 -23.89 -2.21 3.35
C ALA A 508 -22.35 -2.23 3.32
N GLY A 509 -21.73 -1.27 2.62
CA GLY A 509 -20.28 -1.13 2.52
C GLY A 509 -19.59 -0.86 3.85
N VAL A 510 -20.22 -0.13 4.77
CA VAL A 510 -19.67 0.14 6.11
C VAL A 510 -20.16 -0.84 7.18
N GLY A 511 -21.06 -1.76 6.83
CA GLY A 511 -21.67 -2.70 7.78
C GLY A 511 -20.68 -3.63 8.48
N THR A 512 -19.52 -3.89 7.88
CA THR A 512 -18.43 -4.68 8.47
C THR A 512 -17.64 -3.93 9.53
N LEU A 513 -17.73 -2.60 9.57
CA LEU A 513 -17.00 -1.74 10.50
C LEU A 513 -17.84 -1.35 11.72
N LEU A 514 -19.16 -1.54 11.64
CA LEU A 514 -20.07 -1.21 12.74
C LEU A 514 -19.67 -1.99 14.00
N PRO A 515 -19.43 -1.30 15.12
CA PRO A 515 -19.25 -1.96 16.41
C PRO A 515 -20.55 -2.63 16.88
N ASP A 516 -20.46 -3.77 17.56
CA ASP A 516 -21.61 -4.56 18.04
C ASP A 516 -22.56 -3.81 18.99
N PHE A 517 -22.07 -2.77 19.66
CA PHE A 517 -22.88 -1.96 20.58
C PHE A 517 -23.74 -0.93 19.85
N ILE A 518 -23.43 -0.61 18.58
CA ILE A 518 -24.24 0.29 17.75
C ILE A 518 -25.44 -0.48 17.23
N LYS A 519 -26.64 -0.07 17.60
CA LYS A 519 -27.91 -0.74 17.28
C LYS A 519 -28.65 -0.10 16.12
N THR A 520 -28.42 1.19 15.90
CA THR A 520 -29.07 1.99 14.86
C THR A 520 -28.04 2.78 14.09
N MET A 521 -28.30 2.92 12.78
CA MET A 521 -27.50 3.76 11.91
C MET A 521 -28.42 4.66 11.11
N THR A 522 -28.05 5.93 11.00
CA THR A 522 -28.70 6.94 10.18
C THR A 522 -27.67 7.51 9.20
N LEU A 523 -28.03 7.52 7.93
CA LEU A 523 -27.24 8.08 6.84
C LEU A 523 -28.01 9.27 6.25
N GLU A 524 -27.53 10.49 6.50
CA GLU A 524 -27.99 11.72 5.91
C GLU A 524 -27.17 12.03 4.65
N ALA A 525 -27.77 11.79 3.49
CA ALA A 525 -27.13 12.00 2.19
C ALA A 525 -27.62 13.31 1.55
N GLN A 526 -26.71 14.26 1.39
CA GLN A 526 -26.92 15.50 0.65
C GLN A 526 -26.80 15.21 -0.86
N GLY A 527 -27.89 15.43 -1.59
CA GLY A 527 -27.92 15.39 -3.05
C GLY A 527 -28.10 16.79 -3.65
N ALA A 528 -27.99 16.89 -4.98
CA ALA A 528 -28.08 18.18 -5.68
C ALA A 528 -29.37 18.97 -5.38
N ASP A 529 -30.49 18.27 -5.22
CA ASP A 529 -31.83 18.89 -5.10
C ASP A 529 -32.56 18.56 -3.78
N ARG A 530 -32.03 17.63 -2.97
CA ARG A 530 -32.64 17.22 -1.69
C ARG A 530 -31.66 16.51 -0.77
N ILE A 531 -31.95 16.57 0.52
CA ILE A 531 -31.37 15.69 1.54
C ILE A 531 -32.25 14.44 1.64
N ARG A 532 -31.63 13.26 1.70
CA ARG A 532 -32.31 12.00 1.99
C ARG A 532 -31.78 11.40 3.29
N LEU A 533 -32.69 10.91 4.13
CA LEU A 533 -32.34 10.26 5.39
C LEU A 533 -32.61 8.75 5.31
N LEU A 534 -31.58 7.93 5.36
CA LEU A 534 -31.70 6.47 5.41
C LEU A 534 -31.40 5.99 6.83
N THR A 535 -32.38 5.41 7.53
CA THR A 535 -32.25 4.98 8.93
C THR A 535 -32.71 3.53 9.11
N GLY A 536 -31.98 2.75 9.90
CA GLY A 536 -32.43 1.42 10.28
C GLY A 536 -31.56 0.70 11.32
N PRO A 537 -31.99 -0.52 11.73
CA PRO A 537 -31.25 -1.33 12.68
C PRO A 537 -30.02 -2.00 12.06
N THR A 538 -28.93 -2.07 12.81
CA THR A 538 -27.63 -2.63 12.38
C THR A 538 -27.52 -4.14 12.55
N ALA A 539 -28.37 -4.76 13.38
CA ALA A 539 -28.31 -6.20 13.69
C ALA A 539 -28.23 -7.11 12.44
N LEU A 540 -28.95 -6.75 11.37
CA LEU A 540 -28.91 -7.50 10.12
C LEU A 540 -27.63 -7.24 9.31
N LEU A 541 -27.06 -6.04 9.39
CA LEU A 541 -25.77 -5.73 8.76
C LEU A 541 -24.64 -6.56 9.39
N HIS A 542 -24.64 -6.72 10.72
CA HIS A 542 -23.68 -7.60 11.39
C HIS A 542 -23.80 -9.06 10.95
N ALA A 543 -25.02 -9.56 10.81
CA ALA A 543 -25.24 -10.94 10.34
C ALA A 543 -24.72 -11.12 8.90
N PHE A 544 -24.95 -10.14 8.02
CA PHE A 544 -24.40 -10.16 6.65
C PHE A 544 -22.88 -10.07 6.62
N SER A 545 -22.27 -9.20 7.43
CA SER A 545 -20.82 -9.00 7.44
C SER A 545 -20.06 -10.20 8.00
N ARG A 546 -20.66 -10.97 8.92
CA ARG A 546 -20.07 -12.20 9.48
C ARG A 546 -20.24 -13.43 8.60
N GLY A 547 -21.04 -13.33 7.53
CA GLY A 547 -21.38 -14.50 6.72
C GLY A 547 -22.33 -15.47 7.44
N ASP A 548 -23.02 -15.03 8.50
CA ASP A 548 -23.99 -15.86 9.25
C ASP A 548 -25.26 -16.18 8.43
N VAL A 549 -25.37 -15.60 7.23
CA VAL A 549 -26.54 -15.69 6.36
C VAL A 549 -26.24 -16.60 5.16
N ASP A 550 -26.48 -17.90 5.33
CA ASP A 550 -26.23 -18.89 4.28
C ASP A 550 -27.38 -19.06 3.26
N GLY A 551 -27.00 -19.25 1.99
CA GLY A 551 -27.82 -19.83 0.93
C GLY A 551 -29.21 -19.20 0.77
N ASP A 552 -30.25 -20.02 0.81
CA ASP A 552 -31.65 -19.59 0.64
C ASP A 552 -32.06 -18.49 1.65
N ASN A 553 -31.47 -18.44 2.85
CA ASN A 553 -31.83 -17.46 3.87
C ASN A 553 -31.31 -16.05 3.55
N PHE A 554 -30.36 -15.91 2.63
CA PHE A 554 -29.85 -14.61 2.18
C PHE A 554 -30.97 -13.71 1.66
N GLY A 555 -31.79 -14.22 0.74
CA GLY A 555 -32.91 -13.44 0.20
C GLY A 555 -33.93 -13.00 1.26
N ILE A 556 -34.21 -13.84 2.25
CA ILE A 556 -35.12 -13.52 3.37
C ILE A 556 -34.51 -12.40 4.23
N ALA A 557 -33.24 -12.51 4.60
CA ALA A 557 -32.54 -11.51 5.38
C ALA A 557 -32.45 -10.17 4.63
N THR A 558 -32.25 -10.20 3.31
CA THR A 558 -32.18 -8.99 2.47
C THR A 558 -33.53 -8.28 2.48
N ILE A 559 -34.61 -9.00 2.21
CA ILE A 559 -35.96 -8.41 2.24
C ILE A 559 -36.31 -7.87 3.63
N ARG A 560 -35.92 -8.58 4.69
CA ARG A 560 -36.08 -8.09 6.06
C ARG A 560 -35.36 -6.76 6.25
N MET A 561 -34.09 -6.66 5.84
CA MET A 561 -33.28 -5.45 5.94
C MET A 561 -33.91 -4.28 5.18
N TYR A 562 -34.24 -4.45 3.89
CA TYR A 562 -34.86 -3.38 3.10
C TYR A 562 -36.23 -2.94 3.65
N ARG A 563 -36.96 -3.84 4.34
CA ARG A 563 -38.25 -3.50 4.93
C ARG A 563 -38.14 -2.80 6.28
N THR A 564 -37.12 -3.11 7.08
CA THR A 564 -36.90 -2.47 8.39
C THR A 564 -36.18 -1.13 8.29
N TRP A 565 -35.39 -0.92 7.24
CA TRP A 565 -34.76 0.36 6.94
C TRP A 565 -35.74 1.32 6.26
N THR A 566 -35.65 2.61 6.58
CA THR A 566 -36.53 3.65 6.05
C THR A 566 -35.73 4.76 5.36
N ILE A 567 -36.22 5.23 4.21
CA ILE A 567 -35.78 6.44 3.51
C ILE A 567 -36.82 7.53 3.75
N ASP A 568 -36.41 8.65 4.33
CA ASP A 568 -37.28 9.79 4.65
C ASP A 568 -38.52 9.35 5.47
N GLY A 569 -38.31 8.40 6.39
CA GLY A 569 -39.35 7.81 7.24
C GLY A 569 -40.24 6.77 6.56
N THR A 570 -40.05 6.50 5.26
CA THR A 570 -40.79 5.48 4.51
C THR A 570 -39.94 4.23 4.31
N PRO A 571 -40.44 3.00 4.56
CA PRO A 571 -39.66 1.78 4.33
C PRO A 571 -39.06 1.70 2.92
N CYS A 572 -37.81 1.24 2.79
CA CYS A 572 -37.11 1.21 1.49
C CYS A 572 -37.85 0.37 0.45
N ILE A 573 -38.52 -0.69 0.90
CA ILE A 573 -39.50 -1.44 0.11
C ILE A 573 -40.87 -1.44 0.78
N ASP A 574 -41.89 -1.33 -0.05
CA ASP A 574 -43.28 -1.39 0.40
C ASP A 574 -43.73 -2.84 0.64
N GLN A 575 -44.90 -2.97 1.26
CA GLN A 575 -45.47 -4.27 1.57
C GLN A 575 -45.88 -5.06 0.30
N ALA A 576 -46.26 -4.36 -0.78
CA ALA A 576 -46.62 -5.01 -2.03
C ALA A 576 -45.40 -5.69 -2.69
N THR A 577 -44.23 -5.05 -2.64
CA THR A 577 -42.96 -5.60 -3.12
C THR A 577 -42.57 -6.85 -2.33
N VAL A 578 -42.69 -6.83 -1.00
CA VAL A 578 -42.45 -8.01 -0.15
C VAL A 578 -43.39 -9.16 -0.54
N ARG A 579 -44.68 -8.89 -0.71
CA ARG A 579 -45.68 -9.90 -1.11
C ARG A 579 -45.37 -10.49 -2.47
N ARG A 580 -45.00 -9.67 -3.46
CA ARG A 580 -44.65 -10.14 -4.81
C ARG A 580 -43.36 -10.97 -4.80
N TRP A 581 -42.31 -10.50 -4.13
CA TRP A 581 -41.08 -11.27 -3.98
C TRP A 581 -41.36 -12.63 -3.35
N THR A 582 -42.13 -12.64 -2.26
CA THR A 582 -42.53 -13.87 -1.56
C THR A 582 -43.32 -14.80 -2.48
N ALA A 583 -44.23 -14.28 -3.30
CA ALA A 583 -44.99 -15.07 -4.27
C ALA A 583 -44.10 -15.68 -5.37
N HIS A 584 -43.08 -14.95 -5.85
CA HIS A 584 -42.10 -15.50 -6.77
C HIS A 584 -41.26 -16.62 -6.13
N GLN A 585 -40.85 -16.45 -4.87
CA GLN A 585 -40.16 -17.50 -4.12
C GLN A 585 -41.05 -18.75 -3.97
N VAL A 586 -42.32 -18.59 -3.61
CA VAL A 586 -43.30 -19.71 -3.55
C VAL A 586 -43.43 -20.41 -4.90
N GLY A 587 -43.45 -19.65 -6.00
CA GLY A 587 -43.51 -20.20 -7.36
C GLY A 587 -42.29 -21.06 -7.73
N ALA A 588 -41.09 -20.66 -7.30
CA ALA A 588 -39.85 -21.42 -7.49
C ALA A 588 -39.81 -22.73 -6.67
N VAL A 589 -40.52 -22.76 -5.54
CA VAL A 589 -40.61 -23.89 -4.59
C VAL A 589 -41.70 -24.92 -4.98
N SER A 590 -42.48 -24.62 -6.03
CA SER A 590 -43.56 -25.48 -6.56
C SER A 590 -43.06 -26.90 -6.92
N PRO A 591 -43.90 -27.97 -6.86
CA PRO A 591 -43.52 -29.38 -7.00
C PRO A 591 -42.77 -29.83 -8.27
N PHE A 592 -42.45 -28.92 -9.19
CA PHE A 592 -41.59 -29.15 -10.35
C PHE A 592 -40.19 -28.50 -10.22
N GLY A 593 -39.89 -27.85 -9.09
CA GLY A 593 -38.61 -27.25 -8.76
C GLY A 593 -37.63 -28.24 -8.08
N THR A 594 -36.35 -27.86 -8.06
CA THR A 594 -35.22 -28.72 -7.63
C THR A 594 -34.98 -28.79 -6.11
N GLU A 595 -35.74 -28.07 -5.30
CA GLU A 595 -35.54 -28.00 -3.84
C GLU A 595 -36.04 -29.24 -3.08
N HIS A 596 -35.20 -29.78 -2.19
CA HIS A 596 -35.49 -31.00 -1.42
C HIS A 596 -36.46 -30.81 -0.23
N ASN A 597 -36.92 -29.59 0.11
CA ASN A 597 -37.82 -29.38 1.25
C ASN A 597 -38.70 -28.10 1.18
N PRO A 598 -39.76 -28.09 0.34
CA PRO A 598 -40.58 -26.91 0.08
C PRO A 598 -41.33 -26.38 1.32
N VAL A 599 -41.72 -27.26 2.24
CA VAL A 599 -42.46 -26.89 3.44
C VAL A 599 -41.61 -26.11 4.44
N LEU A 600 -40.32 -26.43 4.55
CA LEU A 600 -39.40 -25.71 5.43
C LEU A 600 -39.22 -24.27 4.95
N ARG A 601 -38.97 -24.08 3.65
CA ARG A 601 -38.82 -22.77 3.01
C ARG A 601 -40.06 -21.90 3.19
N LEU A 602 -41.26 -22.44 2.93
CA LEU A 602 -42.53 -21.73 3.14
C LEU A 602 -42.76 -21.33 4.60
N ARG A 603 -42.28 -22.13 5.57
CA ARG A 603 -42.34 -21.77 7.00
C ARG A 603 -41.44 -20.59 7.33
N SER A 604 -40.23 -20.52 6.75
CA SER A 604 -39.32 -19.39 6.92
C SER A 604 -39.89 -18.10 6.32
N LEU A 605 -40.46 -18.17 5.10
CA LEU A 605 -41.18 -17.02 4.50
C LEU A 605 -42.36 -16.56 5.36
N ARG A 606 -43.06 -17.50 6.00
CA ARG A 606 -44.17 -17.16 6.91
C ARG A 606 -43.69 -16.53 8.20
N ALA A 607 -42.51 -16.92 8.71
CA ALA A 607 -41.90 -16.27 9.86
C ALA A 607 -41.55 -14.81 9.53
N LEU A 608 -40.93 -14.56 8.37
CA LEU A 608 -40.70 -13.19 7.86
C LEU A 608 -42.01 -12.39 7.79
N ALA A 609 -43.06 -12.94 7.18
CA ALA A 609 -44.34 -12.25 7.08
C ALA A 609 -44.97 -11.89 8.44
N ARG A 610 -44.74 -12.71 9.48
CA ARG A 610 -45.17 -12.41 10.86
C ARG A 610 -44.35 -11.29 11.48
N GLU A 611 -43.04 -11.31 11.30
CA GLU A 611 -42.13 -10.25 11.79
C GLU A 611 -42.44 -8.89 11.16
N LEU A 612 -42.94 -8.89 9.92
CA LEU A 612 -43.34 -7.69 9.17
C LEU A 612 -44.81 -7.30 9.38
N ASP A 613 -45.51 -7.95 10.30
CA ASP A 613 -46.94 -7.75 10.60
C ASP A 613 -47.89 -7.86 9.38
N ASP A 614 -47.54 -8.69 8.39
CA ASP A 614 -48.35 -8.93 7.19
C ASP A 614 -49.31 -10.12 7.35
N THR A 615 -50.43 -9.89 8.03
CA THR A 615 -51.44 -10.93 8.31
C THR A 615 -51.95 -11.63 7.06
N ALA A 616 -52.22 -10.89 5.98
CA ALA A 616 -52.71 -11.47 4.72
C ALA A 616 -51.67 -12.39 4.07
N LEU A 617 -50.38 -12.00 4.09
CA LEU A 617 -49.31 -12.85 3.59
C LEU A 617 -49.12 -14.10 4.45
N VAL A 618 -49.26 -13.98 5.78
CA VAL A 618 -49.21 -15.13 6.71
C VAL A 618 -50.32 -16.14 6.44
N GLU A 619 -51.54 -15.67 6.18
CA GLU A 619 -52.68 -16.52 5.81
C GLU A 619 -52.44 -17.21 4.47
N ALA A 620 -51.98 -16.47 3.46
CA ALA A 620 -51.70 -17.01 2.15
C ALA A 620 -50.59 -18.08 2.17
N LEU A 621 -49.49 -17.84 2.90
CA LEU A 621 -48.42 -18.82 3.10
C LEU A 621 -48.87 -20.05 3.90
N THR A 622 -49.81 -19.88 4.85
CA THR A 622 -50.40 -21.01 5.57
C THR A 622 -51.24 -21.89 4.64
N GLY A 623 -51.96 -21.28 3.70
CA GLY A 623 -52.65 -21.97 2.61
C GLY A 623 -51.69 -22.74 1.71
N GLU A 624 -50.58 -22.12 1.30
CA GLU A 624 -49.54 -22.77 0.48
C GLU A 624 -48.88 -23.96 1.19
N ILE A 625 -48.53 -23.82 2.48
CA ILE A 625 -47.99 -24.94 3.28
C ILE A 625 -48.99 -26.11 3.31
N ARG A 626 -50.29 -25.81 3.43
CA ARG A 626 -51.34 -26.83 3.44
C ARG A 626 -51.49 -27.49 2.06
N PHE A 627 -51.45 -26.70 0.99
CA PHE A 627 -51.48 -27.19 -0.38
C PHE A 627 -50.26 -28.07 -0.71
N ALA A 628 -49.05 -27.65 -0.33
CA ALA A 628 -47.83 -28.43 -0.52
C ALA A 628 -47.86 -29.79 0.20
N ARG A 629 -48.63 -29.92 1.30
CA ARG A 629 -48.77 -31.17 2.07
C ARG A 629 -49.88 -32.09 1.57
N LEU A 630 -51.00 -31.52 1.14
CA LEU A 630 -52.24 -32.25 0.86
C LEU A 630 -52.64 -32.23 -0.63
N GLY A 631 -51.92 -31.50 -1.47
CA GLY A 631 -52.25 -31.31 -2.87
C GLY A 631 -53.66 -30.74 -3.06
N ASN A 632 -54.42 -31.34 -3.97
CA ASN A 632 -55.79 -30.91 -4.29
C ASN A 632 -56.78 -31.15 -3.14
N ASP A 633 -56.42 -31.95 -2.12
CA ASP A 633 -57.27 -32.23 -0.95
C ASP A 633 -57.16 -31.14 0.14
N ALA A 634 -56.38 -30.07 -0.10
CA ALA A 634 -56.14 -28.99 0.86
C ALA A 634 -57.37 -28.12 1.18
N GLY A 635 -58.46 -28.25 0.40
CA GLY A 635 -59.73 -27.56 0.59
C GLY A 635 -59.80 -26.13 0.01
N PRO A 636 -61.00 -25.51 -0.06
CA PRO A 636 -61.24 -24.28 -0.81
C PRO A 636 -60.48 -23.04 -0.31
N SER A 637 -60.13 -23.00 0.98
CA SER A 637 -59.37 -21.90 1.57
C SER A 637 -57.91 -21.90 1.09
N ALA A 638 -57.26 -23.06 0.97
CA ALA A 638 -55.89 -23.17 0.48
C ALA A 638 -55.79 -22.84 -1.02
N ILE A 639 -56.81 -23.22 -1.81
CA ILE A 639 -56.88 -22.88 -3.25
C ILE A 639 -57.00 -21.36 -3.45
N ARG A 640 -57.81 -20.67 -2.63
CA ARG A 640 -57.91 -19.20 -2.66
C ARG A 640 -56.59 -18.51 -2.29
N SER A 641 -55.91 -18.99 -1.27
CA SER A 641 -54.57 -18.50 -0.89
C SER A 641 -53.56 -18.64 -2.03
N LYS A 642 -53.62 -19.74 -2.79
CA LYS A 642 -52.77 -19.95 -3.97
C LYS A 642 -53.08 -19.02 -5.13
N GLN A 643 -54.37 -18.77 -5.38
CA GLN A 643 -54.80 -17.76 -6.35
C GLN A 643 -54.33 -16.37 -5.94
N GLN A 644 -54.39 -16.04 -4.65
CA GLN A 644 -53.91 -14.76 -4.12
C GLN A 644 -52.39 -14.59 -4.31
N MET A 645 -51.59 -15.65 -4.12
CA MET A 645 -50.16 -15.64 -4.43
C MET A 645 -49.90 -15.38 -5.91
N ALA A 646 -50.67 -16.01 -6.82
CA ALA A 646 -50.55 -15.76 -8.25
C ALA A 646 -50.88 -14.30 -8.62
N VAL A 647 -51.88 -13.70 -7.96
CA VAL A 647 -52.22 -12.28 -8.12
C VAL A 647 -51.06 -11.39 -7.67
N TRP A 648 -50.45 -11.65 -6.52
CA TRP A 648 -49.30 -10.88 -6.05
C TRP A 648 -48.06 -11.04 -6.93
N ALA A 649 -47.80 -12.24 -7.46
CA ALA A 649 -46.71 -12.47 -8.41
C ALA A 649 -46.84 -11.64 -9.70
N ALA A 650 -48.08 -11.39 -10.14
CA ALA A 650 -48.39 -10.63 -11.35
C ALA A 650 -48.50 -9.10 -11.13
N ALA A 651 -48.46 -8.62 -9.89
CA ALA A 651 -48.62 -7.19 -9.58
C ALA A 651 -47.41 -6.37 -10.08
N PRO A 652 -47.59 -5.16 -10.64
CA PRO A 652 -46.47 -4.27 -10.97
C PRO A 652 -45.71 -3.86 -9.71
N VAL A 653 -44.40 -3.60 -9.84
CA VAL A 653 -43.56 -3.08 -8.74
C VAL A 653 -43.08 -1.70 -9.12
N GLU A 654 -43.32 -0.75 -8.22
CA GLU A 654 -42.62 0.52 -8.21
C GLU A 654 -41.44 0.38 -7.27
N TRP A 655 -40.24 0.26 -7.83
CA TRP A 655 -39.04 0.45 -7.05
C TRP A 655 -38.92 1.95 -6.82
N ASN A 656 -39.06 2.39 -5.57
CA ASN A 656 -38.45 3.66 -5.20
C ASN A 656 -36.98 3.56 -5.60
N GLN A 657 -36.46 4.54 -6.33
CA GLN A 657 -35.02 4.59 -6.63
C GLN A 657 -34.29 4.76 -5.29
N VAL A 658 -33.94 3.63 -4.67
CA VAL A 658 -33.21 3.42 -3.41
C VAL A 658 -31.72 3.58 -3.68
#